data_AF-A0A267GWW8-F1
#
_entry.id   AF-A0A267GWW8-F1
#
_cell.length_a   1.000
_cell.length_b   1.000
_cell.length_c   1.000
_cell.angle_alpha   90.00
_cell.angle_beta   90.00
_cell.angle_gamma   90.00
#
_symmetry.space_group_name_H-M   'P 1'
#
loop_
_entity.id
_entity.type
_entity.pdbx_description
1 polymer ?
#
loop_
_entity_poly.entity_id
_entity_poly.type
_entity_poly.pdbx_seq_one_letter_code
_entity_poly.pdbx_strand_id
1 'polypeptide(L)'
;MLRVFNCILMSKSPSSRQAFVVLQYIQENWQSLLSAYKVEQLCTIVKKLPIFVTLDGQCVSVSDKTVYVLSAKIATSDMHLWKLDQSTVLLKQENQLKNLFTCLSFSNLDQWGAYAAFILPVFSEFSNSTKFQHIDMLQKKVSQLLPEQKLRAEQKNVLALLKSTEIVFAHGRWRLASAFYDDSVELFKHIVPEDELLPSHYRQQSMRKLLNHAGLISECSEDLLLSFAKNLEEEGQRKFTADVTKKSEAIISYLKQPGSALSDSCLGRLANISFVVSDELNELQSLFEVKQSKMLKLRDSVRFSNRFLCWTASTICPEYVKQISQHFGKLAVRQVPTADDFKKHLNNLLSSSSFLSVRLSEENVELRKKIMNKIYLHIKKNLQSSEFASLEILRRGPFVIVDNGKYLLPAKCICLVSSKEIPPYIISCPRELMQFSEVFETFGATREITMSQVYYALQCLKEKSDASYALGEEEMNVVSECLSVMTNLLDRDEQNFSQKTTPLYLTTSSKHKDKQVLCMENVLNLAINDAPDYYKRIGGHCELHVQLIDIEFANLNSDKQNMLNKYLRDNLGVRTLSQLVNERLADNSQHCKIDGCSVAQTVKKKLIHPDMLNGLVRIIQHADGRGRLTLETCHDKLKAALVELKVQCMNDLMSVLSVDDKVFVDSQQEKKSFLVEKTIYVRHTDSDCGNDYITLWYKELTVVVNSFVSSVLGFKTDICGNMQTWLRFEDLTLIATELDKDNVATCSFGHEGAEQERCDVALGSLVPAMLRSQLQELTSFQHDRLLQFEPGELVALHQRTENDDTDTFVLARVVARSDRSSSNSWLQEYTVEVGVNGTVCSTALELFNIRQQRESLADISDSSEEDAALQEELSRLLLQGQSLPASSDCRLAVRRVVQHCSPGRHSATFDHRTESTSSLSFVQALHNYVNTQVARIGSNFVREMLSKWQSDADDVGTAGHLLLELDSPDSTTTLSTRKRRAPTAATSGGEFSFPAKIFRSSCSTSCISSATVSPGRDIALHYWRVARDDHRAGGNDIHRDQRLAANWAVYKAHQAAEKALKAAVLASGKPAVKSHRLQDNLGLIVQQDMQRRLLTFAGALTRSQGSVDCRYPGGSSDPSALSRKDAKSALEASENILEEVRTFLLELGFSDAELN
;
A
#
# COMPACT_ATOMS: atom_id res chain seq x y z
N MET A 1 -31.95 -116.86 39.78
CA MET A 1 -32.14 -115.42 40.04
C MET A 1 -32.25 -115.05 41.51
N LEU A 2 -33.20 -115.59 42.29
CA LEU A 2 -33.32 -115.30 43.75
C LEU A 2 -32.01 -115.51 44.55
N ARG A 3 -31.22 -116.56 44.22
CA ARG A 3 -29.88 -116.76 44.82
C ARG A 3 -28.87 -115.67 44.45
N VAL A 4 -28.95 -115.08 43.26
CA VAL A 4 -28.06 -114.01 42.81
C VAL A 4 -28.45 -112.68 43.46
N PHE A 5 -29.75 -112.38 43.53
CA PHE A 5 -30.26 -111.21 44.27
C PHE A 5 -29.96 -111.28 45.78
N ASN A 6 -30.14 -112.46 46.41
CA ASN A 6 -29.79 -112.65 47.82
C ASN A 6 -28.28 -112.58 48.07
N CYS A 7 -27.42 -113.04 47.15
CA CYS A 7 -25.97 -112.85 47.28
C CYS A 7 -25.58 -111.38 47.19
N ILE A 8 -26.19 -110.60 46.29
CA ILE A 8 -25.91 -109.16 46.15
C ILE A 8 -26.37 -108.36 47.38
N LEU A 9 -27.49 -108.76 48.02
CA LEU A 9 -27.96 -108.18 49.28
C LEU A 9 -27.05 -108.49 50.49
N MET A 10 -26.28 -109.58 50.42
CA MET A 10 -25.50 -110.12 51.55
C MET A 10 -23.97 -109.92 51.41
N SER A 11 -23.47 -109.37 50.30
CA SER A 11 -22.03 -109.24 50.01
C SER A 11 -21.55 -107.80 49.88
N LYS A 12 -20.25 -107.56 50.12
CA LYS A 12 -19.54 -106.28 49.89
C LYS A 12 -20.07 -105.60 48.63
N SER A 13 -20.38 -104.30 48.73
CA SER A 13 -20.92 -103.47 47.66
C SER A 13 -20.30 -103.83 46.30
N PRO A 14 -21.11 -104.18 45.28
CA PRO A 14 -20.58 -104.63 43.99
C PRO A 14 -19.70 -103.55 43.37
N SER A 15 -18.66 -103.94 42.63
CA SER A 15 -17.91 -102.96 41.83
C SER A 15 -18.83 -102.32 40.78
N SER A 16 -18.55 -101.09 40.37
CA SER A 16 -19.34 -100.37 39.36
C SER A 16 -19.58 -101.18 38.08
N ARG A 17 -18.59 -101.98 37.66
CA ARG A 17 -18.69 -102.88 36.50
C ARG A 17 -19.63 -104.07 36.75
N GLN A 18 -19.59 -104.68 37.93
CA GLN A 18 -20.51 -105.77 38.29
C GLN A 18 -21.94 -105.26 38.43
N ALA A 19 -22.13 -104.09 39.06
CA ALA A 19 -23.41 -103.43 39.20
C ALA A 19 -24.04 -103.11 37.82
N PHE A 20 -23.24 -102.62 36.87
CA PHE A 20 -23.68 -102.38 35.50
C PHE A 20 -24.16 -103.66 34.80
N VAL A 21 -23.41 -104.76 34.87
CA VAL A 21 -23.79 -106.04 34.25
C VAL A 21 -25.10 -106.58 34.84
N VAL A 22 -25.29 -106.44 36.15
CA VAL A 22 -26.54 -106.84 36.82
C VAL A 22 -27.72 -105.99 36.34
N LEU A 23 -27.57 -104.67 36.28
CA LEU A 23 -28.60 -103.77 35.77
C LEU A 23 -28.94 -104.06 34.30
N GLN A 24 -27.93 -104.34 33.47
CA GLN A 24 -28.13 -104.68 32.06
C GLN A 24 -28.93 -105.99 31.90
N TYR A 25 -28.57 -107.02 32.67
CA TYR A 25 -29.29 -108.28 32.69
C TYR A 25 -30.75 -108.11 33.14
N ILE A 26 -31.01 -107.28 34.16
CA ILE A 26 -32.37 -106.97 34.64
C ILE A 26 -33.17 -106.29 33.53
N GLN A 27 -32.57 -105.36 32.78
CA GLN A 27 -33.24 -104.69 31.67
C GLN A 27 -33.56 -105.66 30.52
N GLU A 28 -32.60 -106.48 30.09
CA GLU A 28 -32.77 -107.44 29.00
C GLU A 28 -33.84 -108.51 29.31
N ASN A 29 -34.02 -108.83 30.59
CA ASN A 29 -34.99 -109.82 31.06
C ASN A 29 -36.23 -109.19 31.74
N TRP A 30 -36.47 -107.89 31.55
CA TRP A 30 -37.54 -107.14 32.22
C TRP A 30 -38.93 -107.75 31.94
N GLN A 31 -39.21 -108.09 30.68
CA GLN A 31 -40.47 -108.73 30.26
C GLN A 31 -40.69 -110.09 30.93
N SER A 32 -39.62 -110.90 31.02
CA SER A 32 -39.65 -112.22 31.65
C SER A 32 -39.75 -112.15 33.18
N LEU A 33 -39.34 -111.04 33.78
CA LEU A 33 -39.48 -110.78 35.22
C LEU A 33 -40.89 -110.29 35.58
N LEU A 34 -41.56 -109.56 34.67
CA LEU A 34 -42.95 -109.11 34.81
C LEU A 34 -43.97 -110.25 34.81
N SER A 35 -43.64 -111.42 34.26
CA SER A 35 -44.50 -112.60 34.35
C SER A 35 -44.52 -113.22 35.75
N ALA A 36 -43.51 -112.92 36.59
CA ALA A 36 -43.36 -113.46 37.94
C ALA A 36 -43.72 -112.45 39.05
N TYR A 37 -43.75 -111.14 38.77
CA TYR A 37 -43.99 -110.08 39.76
C TYR A 37 -44.84 -108.94 39.17
N LYS A 38 -45.67 -108.29 40.00
CA LYS A 38 -46.32 -107.03 39.62
C LYS A 38 -45.26 -105.93 39.41
N VAL A 39 -45.49 -105.03 38.45
CA VAL A 39 -44.58 -103.91 38.10
C VAL A 39 -44.10 -103.17 39.35
N GLU A 40 -45.03 -102.78 40.24
CA GLU A 40 -44.73 -102.03 41.48
C GLU A 40 -43.81 -102.82 42.42
N GLN A 41 -44.08 -104.12 42.62
CA GLN A 41 -43.26 -104.98 43.48
C GLN A 41 -41.86 -105.18 42.93
N LEU A 42 -41.73 -105.38 41.61
CA LEU A 42 -40.43 -105.50 40.94
C LEU A 42 -39.64 -104.20 41.03
N CYS A 43 -40.27 -103.05 40.83
CA CYS A 43 -39.63 -101.74 41.00
C CYS A 43 -39.16 -101.52 42.44
N THR A 44 -39.94 -101.89 43.46
CA THR A 44 -39.53 -101.78 44.88
C THR A 44 -38.34 -102.69 45.20
N ILE A 45 -38.34 -103.94 44.72
CA ILE A 45 -37.23 -104.89 44.93
C ILE A 45 -35.96 -104.34 44.27
N VAL A 46 -36.05 -103.89 43.02
CA VAL A 46 -34.91 -103.39 42.26
C VAL A 46 -34.34 -102.10 42.89
N LYS A 47 -35.19 -101.16 43.33
CA LYS A 47 -34.76 -99.92 44.01
C LYS A 47 -34.05 -100.17 45.36
N LYS A 48 -34.37 -101.26 46.07
CA LYS A 48 -33.74 -101.62 47.35
C LYS A 48 -32.30 -102.16 47.21
N LEU A 49 -31.90 -102.61 46.03
CA LEU A 49 -30.58 -103.20 45.80
C LEU A 49 -29.49 -102.12 45.71
N PRO A 50 -28.30 -102.33 46.31
CA PRO A 50 -27.16 -101.43 46.19
C PRO A 50 -26.42 -101.63 44.87
N ILE A 51 -27.13 -101.53 43.75
CA ILE A 51 -26.62 -101.80 42.41
C ILE A 51 -26.64 -100.57 41.51
N PHE A 52 -27.07 -99.41 42.02
CA PHE A 52 -27.09 -98.16 41.25
C PHE A 52 -25.81 -97.38 41.49
N VAL A 53 -25.13 -97.01 40.41
CA VAL A 53 -23.83 -96.33 40.47
C VAL A 53 -24.03 -94.81 40.52
N THR A 54 -23.59 -94.18 41.60
CA THR A 54 -23.53 -92.72 41.78
C THR A 54 -22.44 -92.09 40.90
N LEU A 55 -22.43 -90.77 40.79
CA LEU A 55 -21.45 -90.04 39.97
C LEU A 55 -19.99 -90.25 40.41
N ASP A 56 -19.73 -90.39 41.71
CA ASP A 56 -18.42 -90.71 42.30
C ASP A 56 -18.07 -92.20 42.25
N GLY A 57 -18.94 -93.04 41.67
CA GLY A 57 -18.68 -94.45 41.40
C GLY A 57 -19.07 -95.41 42.53
N GLN A 58 -19.76 -94.93 43.57
CA GLN A 58 -20.28 -95.78 44.65
C GLN A 58 -21.58 -96.48 44.22
N CYS A 59 -21.79 -97.69 44.70
CA CYS A 59 -23.01 -98.44 44.46
C CYS A 59 -23.96 -98.28 45.64
N VAL A 60 -25.12 -97.67 45.42
CA VAL A 60 -26.07 -97.30 46.48
C VAL A 60 -27.46 -97.87 46.23
N SER A 61 -28.21 -98.05 47.32
CA SER A 61 -29.65 -98.32 47.28
C SER A 61 -30.41 -97.00 47.16
N VAL A 62 -31.47 -97.01 46.36
CA VAL A 62 -32.28 -95.83 45.99
C VAL A 62 -33.74 -95.93 46.44
N SER A 63 -34.05 -96.88 47.32
CA SER A 63 -35.36 -96.96 47.98
C SER A 63 -35.65 -95.67 48.74
N ASP A 64 -36.84 -95.11 48.55
CA ASP A 64 -37.35 -93.92 49.27
C ASP A 64 -36.52 -92.64 49.08
N LYS A 65 -35.71 -92.58 48.01
CA LYS A 65 -34.89 -91.41 47.63
C LYS A 65 -35.37 -90.78 46.32
N THR A 66 -35.22 -89.48 46.20
CA THR A 66 -35.37 -88.73 44.95
C THR A 66 -34.15 -89.01 44.08
N VAL A 67 -34.37 -89.66 42.92
CA VAL A 67 -33.29 -90.10 42.03
C VAL A 67 -33.25 -89.25 40.78
N TYR A 68 -32.09 -88.65 40.53
CA TYR A 68 -31.79 -87.97 39.27
C TYR A 68 -30.70 -88.73 38.51
N VAL A 69 -30.92 -88.94 37.22
CA VAL A 69 -29.94 -89.54 36.31
C VAL A 69 -29.28 -88.43 35.51
N LEU A 70 -27.97 -88.26 35.66
CA LEU A 70 -27.20 -87.21 34.99
C LEU A 70 -26.40 -87.78 33.80
N SER A 71 -26.59 -87.16 32.64
CA SER A 71 -26.13 -87.66 31.34
C SER A 71 -24.65 -87.49 31.02
N ALA A 72 -23.90 -86.73 31.81
CA ALA A 72 -22.63 -86.22 31.34
C ALA A 72 -21.59 -86.03 32.45
N LYS A 73 -20.32 -86.10 32.02
CA LYS A 73 -19.13 -86.00 32.88
C LYS A 73 -19.05 -84.60 33.48
N ILE A 74 -19.46 -84.46 34.74
CA ILE A 74 -19.18 -83.31 35.59
C ILE A 74 -18.04 -83.69 36.53
N ALA A 75 -17.18 -82.74 36.90
CA ALA A 75 -16.18 -82.97 37.94
C ALA A 75 -16.86 -83.39 39.26
N THR A 76 -16.40 -84.50 39.84
CA THR A 76 -16.96 -85.06 41.09
C THR A 76 -16.06 -84.81 42.30
N SER A 77 -14.94 -84.11 42.10
CA SER A 77 -14.14 -83.55 43.19
C SER A 77 -15.03 -82.63 44.03
N ASP A 78 -14.92 -82.72 45.36
CA ASP A 78 -15.75 -81.98 46.32
C ASP A 78 -17.28 -82.20 46.20
N MET A 79 -17.74 -83.32 45.60
CA MET A 79 -19.17 -83.64 45.48
C MET A 79 -19.91 -83.74 46.83
N HIS A 80 -19.19 -84.02 47.92
CA HIS A 80 -19.74 -84.03 49.28
C HIS A 80 -20.26 -82.66 49.76
N LEU A 81 -19.84 -81.57 49.11
CA LEU A 81 -20.30 -80.21 49.41
C LEU A 81 -21.54 -79.81 48.58
N TRP A 82 -21.96 -80.63 47.61
CA TRP A 82 -23.15 -80.31 46.81
C TRP A 82 -24.38 -80.22 47.72
N LYS A 83 -25.30 -79.31 47.39
CA LYS A 83 -26.53 -79.08 48.17
C LYS A 83 -27.56 -80.20 47.97
N LEU A 84 -27.18 -81.42 48.34
CA LEU A 84 -27.98 -82.61 48.26
C LEU A 84 -28.66 -82.84 49.61
N ASP A 85 -29.99 -82.86 49.63
CA ASP A 85 -30.72 -83.37 50.78
C ASP A 85 -30.36 -84.84 51.00
N GLN A 86 -30.42 -85.33 52.24
CA GLN A 86 -30.11 -86.74 52.57
C GLN A 86 -30.97 -87.75 51.78
N SER A 87 -32.09 -87.31 51.22
CA SER A 87 -33.00 -88.07 50.38
C SER A 87 -32.72 -87.98 48.87
N THR A 88 -31.69 -87.27 48.40
CA THR A 88 -31.41 -87.09 46.95
C THR A 88 -30.19 -87.89 46.49
N VAL A 89 -30.31 -88.64 45.39
CA VAL A 89 -29.21 -89.42 44.80
C VAL A 89 -29.04 -89.07 43.33
N LEU A 90 -27.79 -88.78 42.95
CA LEU A 90 -27.39 -88.53 41.56
C LEU A 90 -26.70 -89.76 40.98
N LEU A 91 -27.36 -90.40 40.00
CA LEU A 91 -26.85 -91.58 39.32
C LEU A 91 -26.15 -91.21 38.01
N LYS A 92 -25.13 -91.98 37.66
CA LYS A 92 -24.44 -91.90 36.38
C LYS A 92 -25.33 -92.45 35.27
N GLN A 93 -25.55 -91.68 34.19
CA GLN A 93 -26.25 -92.21 33.03
C GLN A 93 -25.39 -93.24 32.28
N GLU A 94 -25.99 -94.39 32.01
CA GLU A 94 -25.45 -95.37 31.09
C GLU A 94 -26.47 -95.57 29.96
N ASN A 95 -26.08 -95.33 28.71
CA ASN A 95 -27.00 -95.37 27.58
C ASN A 95 -27.70 -96.73 27.41
N GLN A 96 -27.01 -97.79 27.82
CA GLN A 96 -27.53 -99.16 27.80
C GLN A 96 -28.60 -99.43 28.87
N LEU A 97 -28.83 -98.52 29.82
CA LEU A 97 -29.78 -98.70 30.94
C LEU A 97 -30.99 -97.74 30.89
N LYS A 98 -31.19 -97.02 29.77
CA LYS A 98 -32.25 -96.02 29.63
C LYS A 98 -33.66 -96.59 29.79
N ASN A 99 -33.91 -97.80 29.27
CA ASN A 99 -35.23 -98.43 29.35
C ASN A 99 -35.57 -98.81 30.80
N LEU A 100 -34.58 -99.32 31.54
CA LEU A 100 -34.72 -99.66 32.95
C LEU A 100 -34.97 -98.42 33.82
N PHE A 101 -34.21 -97.34 33.62
CA PHE A 101 -34.41 -96.09 34.37
C PHE A 101 -35.78 -95.45 34.10
N THR A 102 -36.30 -95.60 32.87
CA THR A 102 -37.66 -95.17 32.52
C THR A 102 -38.72 -96.00 33.25
N CYS A 103 -38.54 -97.33 33.31
CA CYS A 103 -39.44 -98.23 34.05
C CYS A 103 -39.42 -97.98 35.57
N LEU A 104 -38.31 -97.47 36.12
CA LEU A 104 -38.17 -97.11 37.54
C LEU A 104 -38.64 -95.68 37.87
N SER A 105 -39.11 -94.93 36.86
CA SER A 105 -39.56 -93.53 36.98
C SER A 105 -38.48 -92.57 37.52
N PHE A 106 -37.21 -92.79 37.15
CA PHE A 106 -36.15 -91.85 37.52
C PHE A 106 -36.19 -90.59 36.65
N SER A 107 -35.99 -89.43 37.27
CA SER A 107 -35.98 -88.16 36.55
C SER A 107 -34.62 -87.94 35.89
N ASN A 108 -34.61 -87.63 34.59
CA ASN A 108 -33.38 -87.20 33.94
C ASN A 108 -33.09 -85.75 34.32
N LEU A 109 -31.88 -85.49 34.80
CA LEU A 109 -31.40 -84.15 35.10
C LEU A 109 -30.42 -83.73 34.02
N ASP A 110 -30.69 -82.59 33.37
CA ASP A 110 -29.73 -81.99 32.46
C ASP A 110 -28.57 -81.34 33.26
N GLN A 111 -27.40 -81.23 32.65
CA GLN A 111 -26.23 -80.60 33.25
C GLN A 111 -26.50 -79.17 33.72
N TRP A 112 -27.29 -78.41 32.95
CA TRP A 112 -27.69 -77.05 33.33
C TRP A 112 -28.53 -77.08 34.63
N GLY A 113 -29.47 -78.02 34.75
CA GLY A 113 -30.23 -78.23 35.98
C GLY A 113 -29.35 -78.61 37.17
N ALA A 114 -28.34 -79.46 36.95
CA ALA A 114 -27.37 -79.83 37.99
C ALA A 114 -26.53 -78.64 38.48
N TYR A 115 -26.06 -77.79 37.56
CA TYR A 115 -25.33 -76.57 37.91
C TYR A 115 -26.20 -75.60 38.73
N ALA A 116 -27.46 -75.41 38.33
CA ALA A 116 -28.36 -74.50 39.03
C ALA A 116 -28.78 -74.99 40.42
N ALA A 117 -29.07 -76.28 40.57
CA ALA A 117 -29.62 -76.83 41.81
C ALA A 117 -28.54 -77.17 42.85
N PHE A 118 -27.39 -77.71 42.43
CA PHE A 118 -26.48 -78.40 43.35
C PHE A 118 -25.06 -77.85 43.40
N ILE A 119 -24.56 -77.23 42.32
CA ILE A 119 -23.15 -76.87 42.17
C ILE A 119 -22.92 -75.37 42.42
N LEU A 120 -23.57 -74.49 41.64
CA LEU A 120 -23.38 -73.04 41.76
C LEU A 120 -23.73 -72.46 43.14
N PRO A 121 -24.78 -72.94 43.86
CA PRO A 121 -25.13 -72.41 45.19
C PRO A 121 -24.04 -72.60 46.26
N VAL A 122 -23.17 -73.60 46.12
CA VAL A 122 -22.09 -73.94 47.08
C VAL A 122 -20.70 -73.70 46.47
N PHE A 123 -20.64 -73.05 45.31
CA PHE A 123 -19.41 -72.93 44.53
C PHE A 123 -18.28 -72.28 45.32
N SER A 124 -18.59 -71.33 46.22
CA SER A 124 -17.62 -70.65 47.09
C SER A 124 -16.83 -71.60 48.00
N GLU A 125 -17.43 -72.72 48.40
CA GLU A 125 -16.86 -73.70 49.35
C GLU A 125 -15.88 -74.68 48.70
N PHE A 126 -15.90 -74.80 47.37
CA PHE A 126 -15.01 -75.72 46.65
C PHE A 126 -13.54 -75.32 46.71
N SER A 127 -12.66 -76.31 46.59
CA SER A 127 -11.24 -76.09 46.39
C SER A 127 -10.96 -75.37 45.07
N ASN A 128 -9.85 -74.63 44.98
CA ASN A 128 -9.49 -73.87 43.78
C ASN A 128 -9.40 -74.78 42.54
N SER A 129 -8.85 -76.00 42.69
CA SER A 129 -8.75 -76.98 41.61
C SER A 129 -10.13 -77.37 41.07
N THR A 130 -11.08 -77.69 41.96
CA THR A 130 -12.45 -78.04 41.60
C THR A 130 -13.17 -76.86 40.93
N LYS A 131 -13.00 -75.63 41.44
CA LYS A 131 -13.56 -74.42 40.81
C LYS A 131 -13.08 -74.23 39.37
N PHE A 132 -11.78 -74.38 39.10
CA PHE A 132 -11.23 -74.27 37.75
C PHE A 132 -11.79 -75.34 36.80
N GLN A 133 -11.96 -76.58 37.26
CA GLN A 133 -12.54 -77.66 36.45
C GLN A 133 -13.98 -77.35 36.05
N HIS A 134 -14.81 -76.89 36.99
CA HIS A 134 -16.18 -76.50 36.70
C HIS A 134 -16.26 -75.29 35.76
N ILE A 135 -15.37 -74.31 35.90
CA ILE A 135 -15.30 -73.14 35.00
C ILE A 135 -14.95 -73.57 33.57
N ASP A 136 -13.97 -74.45 33.37
CA ASP A 136 -13.62 -74.99 32.03
C ASP A 136 -14.80 -75.74 31.40
N MET A 137 -15.52 -76.54 32.20
CA MET A 137 -16.73 -77.23 31.74
C MET A 137 -17.87 -76.26 31.38
N LEU A 138 -18.11 -75.24 32.20
CA LEU A 138 -19.12 -74.20 31.95
C LEU A 138 -18.76 -73.36 30.72
N GLN A 139 -17.49 -72.99 30.55
CA GLN A 139 -16.99 -72.26 29.40
C GLN A 139 -17.28 -73.01 28.09
N LYS A 140 -16.96 -74.31 28.03
CA LYS A 140 -17.22 -75.17 26.86
C LYS A 140 -18.72 -75.31 26.55
N LYS A 141 -19.57 -75.24 27.57
CA LYS A 141 -21.03 -75.33 27.43
C LYS A 141 -21.65 -74.01 27.01
N VAL A 142 -21.23 -72.91 27.62
CA VAL A 142 -21.70 -71.56 27.27
C VAL A 142 -21.28 -71.16 25.86
N SER A 143 -20.10 -71.60 25.40
CA SER A 143 -19.67 -71.35 24.01
C SER A 143 -20.56 -72.01 22.94
N GLN A 144 -21.34 -73.04 23.30
CA GLN A 144 -22.27 -73.77 22.44
C GLN A 144 -23.73 -73.27 22.54
N LEU A 145 -24.01 -72.24 23.35
CA LEU A 145 -25.36 -71.72 23.53
C LEU A 145 -25.88 -71.00 22.27
N LEU A 146 -27.18 -71.17 22.02
CA LEU A 146 -27.95 -70.41 21.03
C LEU A 146 -28.29 -69.01 21.57
N PRO A 147 -28.68 -68.05 20.71
CA PRO A 147 -29.07 -66.69 21.13
C PRO A 147 -30.14 -66.69 22.24
N GLU A 148 -30.12 -65.66 23.11
CA GLU A 148 -30.85 -65.62 24.39
C GLU A 148 -32.35 -65.93 24.30
N GLN A 149 -32.98 -65.55 23.19
CA GLN A 149 -34.41 -65.76 22.92
C GLN A 149 -34.81 -67.24 22.82
N LYS A 150 -33.85 -68.14 22.61
CA LYS A 150 -34.07 -69.60 22.48
C LYS A 150 -33.57 -70.40 23.69
N LEU A 151 -33.15 -69.74 24.77
CA LEU A 151 -32.65 -70.40 25.98
C LEU A 151 -33.76 -71.09 26.76
N ARG A 152 -33.52 -72.34 27.18
CA ARG A 152 -34.38 -73.10 28.10
C ARG A 152 -34.37 -72.48 29.50
N ALA A 153 -35.41 -72.73 30.29
CA ALA A 153 -35.55 -72.18 31.65
C ALA A 153 -34.35 -72.51 32.55
N GLU A 154 -33.84 -73.74 32.48
CA GLU A 154 -32.66 -74.20 33.24
C GLU A 154 -31.40 -73.42 32.86
N GLN A 155 -31.22 -73.12 31.58
CA GLN A 155 -30.08 -72.34 31.08
C GLN A 155 -30.17 -70.90 31.60
N LYS A 156 -31.35 -70.27 31.54
CA LYS A 156 -31.56 -68.92 32.10
C LYS A 156 -31.27 -68.87 33.60
N ASN A 157 -31.67 -69.91 34.35
CA ASN A 157 -31.43 -69.99 35.79
C ASN A 157 -29.93 -70.07 36.12
N VAL A 158 -29.17 -70.91 35.41
CA VAL A 158 -27.70 -70.97 35.53
C VAL A 158 -27.06 -69.61 35.24
N LEU A 159 -27.45 -68.95 34.15
CA LEU A 159 -26.89 -67.65 33.77
C LEU A 159 -27.22 -66.56 34.82
N ALA A 160 -28.41 -66.62 35.45
CA ALA A 160 -28.76 -65.72 36.54
C ALA A 160 -27.90 -65.97 37.79
N LEU A 161 -27.70 -67.24 38.18
CA LEU A 161 -26.85 -67.61 39.30
C LEU A 161 -25.40 -67.18 39.09
N LEU A 162 -24.87 -67.35 37.87
CA LEU A 162 -23.51 -66.93 37.50
C LEU A 162 -23.25 -65.45 37.76
N LYS A 163 -24.25 -64.57 37.66
CA LYS A 163 -24.10 -63.13 37.99
C LYS A 163 -23.80 -62.88 39.46
N SER A 164 -24.19 -63.80 40.34
CA SER A 164 -23.97 -63.73 41.79
C SER A 164 -22.88 -64.67 42.30
N THR A 165 -22.21 -65.42 41.41
CA THR A 165 -21.16 -66.39 41.77
C THR A 165 -19.76 -65.81 41.52
N GLU A 166 -18.86 -65.98 42.48
CA GLU A 166 -17.46 -65.56 42.34
C GLU A 166 -16.67 -66.56 41.48
N ILE A 167 -16.60 -66.28 40.17
CA ILE A 167 -16.00 -67.17 39.17
C ILE A 167 -14.66 -66.69 38.61
N VAL A 168 -14.18 -65.51 39.02
CA VAL A 168 -12.91 -64.94 38.55
C VAL A 168 -11.89 -64.98 39.68
N PHE A 169 -10.79 -65.69 39.48
CA PHE A 169 -9.66 -65.71 40.41
C PHE A 169 -8.65 -64.61 40.07
N ALA A 170 -8.52 -63.63 40.96
CA ALA A 170 -7.59 -62.50 40.83
C ALA A 170 -7.05 -62.09 42.21
N HIS A 171 -5.79 -61.67 42.27
CA HIS A 171 -5.16 -61.17 43.51
C HIS A 171 -5.31 -62.10 44.72
N GLY A 172 -5.21 -63.42 44.47
CA GLY A 172 -5.30 -64.45 45.52
C GLY A 172 -6.71 -64.78 46.01
N ARG A 173 -7.77 -64.16 45.46
CA ARG A 173 -9.17 -64.40 45.87
C ARG A 173 -10.11 -64.58 44.68
N TRP A 174 -11.25 -65.20 44.95
CA TRP A 174 -12.37 -65.27 44.00
C TRP A 174 -13.19 -63.99 44.07
N ARG A 175 -13.66 -63.50 42.93
CA ARG A 175 -14.47 -62.29 42.79
C ARG A 175 -15.55 -62.49 41.73
N LEU A 176 -16.60 -61.67 41.80
CA LEU A 176 -17.65 -61.59 40.80
C LEU A 176 -17.11 -61.11 39.46
N ALA A 177 -17.67 -61.58 38.34
CA ALA A 177 -17.30 -61.12 37.01
C ALA A 177 -17.63 -59.62 36.80
N SER A 178 -18.67 -59.11 37.46
CA SER A 178 -19.07 -57.70 37.45
C SER A 178 -18.10 -56.75 38.14
N ALA A 179 -17.07 -57.27 38.82
CA ALA A 179 -16.00 -56.46 39.38
C ALA A 179 -14.88 -56.14 38.37
N PHE A 180 -14.97 -56.65 37.14
CA PHE A 180 -13.92 -56.49 36.13
C PHE A 180 -14.45 -55.85 34.85
N TYR A 181 -13.55 -55.14 34.17
CA TYR A 181 -13.79 -54.52 32.87
C TYR A 181 -13.16 -55.35 31.75
N ASP A 182 -13.89 -55.47 30.63
CA ASP A 182 -13.45 -56.19 29.45
C ASP A 182 -12.33 -55.41 28.73
N ASP A 183 -11.13 -55.96 28.71
CA ASP A 183 -9.99 -55.35 28.02
C ASP A 183 -10.14 -55.32 26.49
N SER A 184 -11.18 -55.88 25.88
CA SER A 184 -11.43 -55.71 24.44
C SER A 184 -11.93 -54.30 24.08
N VAL A 185 -12.51 -53.57 25.03
CA VAL A 185 -12.94 -52.18 24.85
C VAL A 185 -11.74 -51.26 25.09
N GLU A 186 -11.32 -50.53 24.05
CA GLU A 186 -10.14 -49.66 24.14
C GLU A 186 -10.26 -48.58 25.23
N LEU A 187 -11.46 -48.08 25.50
CA LEU A 187 -11.71 -47.11 26.57
C LEU A 187 -11.26 -47.64 27.94
N PHE A 188 -11.65 -48.88 28.27
CA PHE A 188 -11.37 -49.46 29.59
C PHE A 188 -9.87 -49.72 29.78
N LYS A 189 -9.15 -50.14 28.73
CA LYS A 189 -7.69 -50.34 28.79
C LYS A 189 -6.91 -49.12 29.29
N HIS A 190 -7.40 -47.91 28.99
CA HIS A 190 -6.70 -46.67 29.30
C HIS A 190 -7.20 -46.00 30.58
N ILE A 191 -8.49 -46.14 30.91
CA ILE A 191 -9.11 -45.44 32.05
C ILE A 191 -9.04 -46.25 33.33
N VAL A 192 -9.19 -47.57 33.23
CA VAL A 192 -9.34 -48.47 34.38
C VAL A 192 -7.96 -48.96 34.84
N PRO A 193 -7.69 -49.02 36.16
CA PRO A 193 -6.48 -49.63 36.69
C PRO A 193 -6.32 -51.08 36.24
N GLU A 194 -5.07 -51.53 36.06
CA GLU A 194 -4.79 -52.90 35.59
C GLU A 194 -5.37 -53.99 36.52
N ASP A 195 -5.51 -53.69 37.81
CA ASP A 195 -6.07 -54.59 38.82
C ASP A 195 -7.59 -54.84 38.69
N GLU A 196 -8.30 -53.96 37.98
CA GLU A 196 -9.73 -54.06 37.69
C GLU A 196 -10.01 -54.52 36.25
N LEU A 197 -8.97 -54.62 35.41
CA LEU A 197 -9.07 -55.22 34.08
C LEU A 197 -9.15 -56.75 34.18
N LEU A 198 -9.76 -57.35 33.16
CA LEU A 198 -9.85 -58.80 33.08
C LEU A 198 -8.44 -59.45 33.07
N PRO A 199 -8.14 -60.37 34.01
CA PRO A 199 -6.83 -61.02 34.09
C PRO A 199 -6.49 -61.80 32.82
N SER A 200 -5.20 -61.87 32.48
CA SER A 200 -4.69 -62.41 31.21
C SER A 200 -5.14 -63.84 30.91
N HIS A 201 -5.22 -64.71 31.92
CA HIS A 201 -5.69 -66.09 31.80
C HIS A 201 -7.18 -66.23 31.42
N TYR A 202 -7.98 -65.18 31.59
CA TYR A 202 -9.40 -65.16 31.23
C TYR A 202 -9.70 -64.48 29.89
N ARG A 203 -8.68 -63.98 29.15
CA ARG A 203 -8.87 -63.18 27.92
C ARG A 203 -9.28 -63.97 26.67
N GLN A 204 -9.38 -65.29 26.76
CA GLN A 204 -9.81 -66.15 25.65
C GLN A 204 -11.28 -65.89 25.27
N GLN A 205 -11.62 -65.91 23.97
CA GLN A 205 -12.95 -65.52 23.49
C GLN A 205 -14.10 -66.37 24.08
N SER A 206 -13.90 -67.68 24.23
CA SER A 206 -14.88 -68.57 24.86
C SER A 206 -15.09 -68.25 26.35
N MET A 207 -14.05 -67.76 27.02
CA MET A 207 -14.12 -67.34 28.43
C MET A 207 -14.84 -65.99 28.56
N ARG A 208 -14.54 -65.02 27.68
CA ARG A 208 -15.28 -63.75 27.62
C ARG A 208 -16.78 -63.97 27.45
N LYS A 209 -17.18 -64.92 26.60
CA LYS A 209 -18.60 -65.29 26.45
C LYS A 209 -19.22 -65.75 27.77
N LEU A 210 -18.54 -66.60 28.55
CA LEU A 210 -19.02 -67.01 29.87
C LEU A 210 -19.13 -65.82 30.83
N LEU A 211 -18.09 -65.00 30.89
CA LEU A 211 -18.00 -63.87 31.80
C LEU A 211 -19.01 -62.76 31.45
N ASN A 212 -19.31 -62.52 30.18
CA ASN A 212 -20.36 -61.58 29.76
C ASN A 212 -21.73 -61.98 30.31
N HIS A 213 -22.07 -63.27 30.30
CA HIS A 213 -23.31 -63.74 30.92
C HIS A 213 -23.28 -63.64 32.45
N ALA A 214 -22.09 -63.74 33.05
CA ALA A 214 -21.88 -63.56 34.48
C ALA A 214 -21.78 -62.08 34.91
N GLY A 215 -21.91 -61.12 33.99
CA GLY A 215 -21.95 -59.70 34.29
C GLY A 215 -20.63 -58.94 34.11
N LEU A 216 -19.66 -59.48 33.34
CA LEU A 216 -18.48 -58.73 32.93
C LEU A 216 -18.88 -57.40 32.27
N ILE A 217 -18.23 -56.31 32.68
CA ILE A 217 -18.48 -54.98 32.12
C ILE A 217 -17.82 -54.90 30.75
N SER A 218 -18.59 -55.25 29.71
CA SER A 218 -18.16 -55.29 28.30
C SER A 218 -18.71 -54.14 27.46
N GLU A 219 -19.65 -53.37 28.00
CA GLU A 219 -20.21 -52.18 27.37
C GLU A 219 -20.11 -51.00 28.35
N CYS A 220 -19.80 -49.81 27.83
CA CYS A 220 -19.73 -48.60 28.64
C CYS A 220 -21.12 -47.94 28.67
N SER A 221 -21.75 -47.90 29.85
CA SER A 221 -23.02 -47.18 30.04
C SER A 221 -22.80 -45.67 30.10
N GLU A 222 -23.85 -44.89 29.85
CA GLU A 222 -23.78 -43.42 29.92
C GLU A 222 -23.33 -42.91 31.30
N ASP A 223 -23.84 -43.50 32.38
CA ASP A 223 -23.46 -43.11 33.74
C ASP A 223 -22.00 -43.48 34.05
N LEU A 224 -21.52 -44.61 33.53
CA LEU A 224 -20.13 -45.02 33.69
C LEU A 224 -19.20 -44.04 32.95
N LEU A 225 -19.54 -43.66 31.71
CA LEU A 225 -18.78 -42.68 30.94
C LEU A 225 -18.69 -41.33 31.67
N LEU A 226 -19.81 -40.85 32.22
CA LEU A 226 -19.85 -39.60 33.00
C LEU A 226 -19.03 -39.70 34.29
N SER A 227 -19.03 -40.86 34.95
CA SER A 227 -18.20 -41.09 36.15
C SER A 227 -16.71 -41.07 35.80
N PHE A 228 -16.31 -41.66 34.67
CA PHE A 228 -14.93 -41.62 34.20
C PHE A 228 -14.48 -40.19 33.87
N ALA A 229 -15.33 -39.41 33.20
CA ALA A 229 -15.02 -38.01 32.90
C ALA A 229 -14.86 -37.16 34.17
N LYS A 230 -15.71 -37.36 35.19
CA LYS A 230 -15.59 -36.66 36.48
C LYS A 230 -14.33 -37.06 37.25
N ASN A 231 -14.04 -38.37 37.32
CA ASN A 231 -12.83 -38.86 37.97
C ASN A 231 -11.57 -38.30 37.29
N LEU A 232 -11.60 -38.18 35.96
CA LEU A 232 -10.50 -37.58 35.18
C LEU A 232 -10.35 -36.08 35.44
N GLU A 233 -11.45 -35.33 35.58
CA GLU A 233 -11.42 -33.92 35.99
C GLU A 233 -10.75 -33.75 37.35
N GLU A 234 -11.15 -34.55 38.36
CA GLU A 234 -10.53 -34.51 39.68
C GLU A 234 -9.05 -34.93 39.67
N GLU A 235 -8.72 -35.99 38.92
CA GLU A 235 -7.34 -36.46 38.76
C GLU A 235 -6.47 -35.37 38.13
N GLY A 236 -6.93 -34.76 37.03
CA GLY A 236 -6.23 -33.69 36.33
C GLY A 236 -6.06 -32.41 37.15
N GLN A 237 -7.00 -32.10 38.04
CA GLN A 237 -6.89 -30.99 39.00
C GLN A 237 -5.85 -31.26 40.09
N ARG A 238 -5.76 -32.51 40.58
CA ARG A 238 -4.79 -32.90 41.61
C ARG A 238 -3.37 -33.05 41.03
N LYS A 239 -3.24 -33.73 39.89
CA LYS A 239 -1.96 -34.04 39.25
C LYS A 239 -2.11 -34.13 37.74
N PHE A 240 -1.37 -33.28 37.02
CA PHE A 240 -1.31 -33.34 35.57
C PHE A 240 -0.16 -34.25 35.12
N THR A 241 -0.47 -35.36 34.44
CA THR A 241 0.51 -36.33 33.92
C THR A 241 0.19 -36.73 32.48
N ALA A 242 1.13 -37.38 31.80
CA ALA A 242 0.89 -37.95 30.47
C ALA A 242 -0.22 -39.02 30.47
N ASP A 243 -0.52 -39.63 31.62
CA ASP A 243 -1.61 -40.58 31.77
C ASP A 243 -2.99 -39.90 31.66
N VAL A 244 -3.13 -38.71 32.25
CA VAL A 244 -4.36 -37.88 32.15
C VAL A 244 -4.64 -37.54 30.68
N THR A 245 -3.61 -37.21 29.90
CA THR A 245 -3.74 -36.95 28.45
C THR A 245 -4.23 -38.19 27.71
N LYS A 246 -3.64 -39.37 27.96
CA LYS A 246 -4.07 -40.63 27.34
C LYS A 246 -5.52 -40.98 27.70
N LYS A 247 -5.92 -40.80 28.95
CA LYS A 247 -7.30 -41.02 29.41
C LYS A 247 -8.29 -40.07 28.72
N SER A 248 -7.95 -38.79 28.59
CA SER A 248 -8.75 -37.79 27.87
C SER A 248 -8.95 -38.18 26.39
N GLU A 249 -7.86 -38.54 25.71
CA GLU A 249 -7.91 -38.99 24.31
C GLU A 249 -8.72 -40.28 24.13
N ALA A 250 -8.66 -41.21 25.09
CA ALA A 250 -9.45 -42.43 25.08
C ALA A 250 -10.96 -42.15 25.15
N ILE A 251 -11.40 -41.21 26.01
CA ILE A 251 -12.80 -40.78 26.08
C ILE A 251 -13.25 -40.18 24.73
N ILE A 252 -12.45 -39.27 24.14
CA ILE A 252 -12.77 -38.66 22.84
C ILE A 252 -12.79 -39.71 21.72
N SER A 253 -11.88 -40.68 21.75
CA SER A 253 -11.82 -41.77 20.76
C SER A 253 -13.03 -42.70 20.86
N TYR A 254 -13.55 -42.93 22.06
CA TYR A 254 -14.79 -43.68 22.27
C TYR A 254 -16.00 -42.95 21.68
N LEU A 255 -16.12 -41.63 21.89
CA LEU A 255 -17.18 -40.79 21.32
C LEU A 255 -17.19 -40.78 19.77
N LYS A 256 -16.07 -41.09 19.13
CA LYS A 256 -15.98 -41.20 17.67
C LYS A 256 -16.60 -42.49 17.12
N GLN A 257 -16.63 -43.57 17.92
CA GLN A 257 -17.02 -44.88 17.44
C GLN A 257 -18.51 -44.93 17.08
N PRO A 258 -18.89 -45.46 15.90
CA PRO A 258 -20.28 -45.46 15.42
C PRO A 258 -21.23 -46.33 16.25
N GLY A 259 -20.71 -47.15 17.18
CA GLY A 259 -21.50 -47.96 18.13
C GLY A 259 -21.86 -47.25 19.45
N SER A 260 -21.36 -46.04 19.69
CA SER A 260 -21.66 -45.26 20.91
C SER A 260 -22.97 -44.48 20.76
N ALA A 261 -24.11 -45.19 20.77
CA ALA A 261 -25.43 -44.56 20.72
C ALA A 261 -25.75 -43.80 22.03
N LEU A 262 -25.08 -42.67 22.23
CA LEU A 262 -25.22 -41.81 23.40
C LEU A 262 -26.41 -40.86 23.24
N SER A 263 -27.19 -40.71 24.31
CA SER A 263 -28.29 -39.77 24.40
C SER A 263 -27.79 -38.33 24.36
N ASP A 264 -28.62 -37.43 23.80
CA ASP A 264 -28.33 -36.00 23.76
C ASP A 264 -28.17 -35.41 25.18
N SER A 265 -28.88 -36.00 26.14
CA SER A 265 -28.77 -35.63 27.56
C SER A 265 -27.39 -35.96 28.16
N CYS A 266 -26.82 -37.12 27.80
CA CYS A 266 -25.49 -37.53 28.24
C CYS A 266 -24.42 -36.62 27.65
N LEU A 267 -24.48 -36.32 26.34
CA LEU A 267 -23.55 -35.40 25.69
C LEU A 267 -23.62 -34.00 26.30
N GLY A 268 -24.82 -33.49 26.59
CA GLY A 268 -25.01 -32.21 27.27
C GLY A 268 -24.40 -32.18 28.68
N ARG A 269 -24.50 -33.27 29.45
CA ARG A 269 -23.86 -33.41 30.78
C ARG A 269 -22.33 -33.48 30.64
N LEU A 270 -21.84 -34.29 29.72
CA LEU A 270 -20.41 -34.48 29.45
C LEU A 270 -19.73 -33.17 29.04
N ALA A 271 -20.40 -32.33 28.26
CA ALA A 271 -19.89 -31.04 27.82
C ALA A 271 -19.57 -30.06 28.97
N ASN A 272 -20.21 -30.21 30.13
CA ASN A 272 -19.99 -29.36 31.30
C ASN A 272 -18.82 -29.81 32.19
N ILE A 273 -18.28 -31.01 31.97
CA ILE A 273 -17.19 -31.59 32.77
C ILE A 273 -15.85 -31.16 32.16
N SER A 274 -14.89 -30.73 32.98
CA SER A 274 -13.56 -30.32 32.52
C SER A 274 -12.64 -31.53 32.36
N PHE A 275 -12.96 -32.45 31.45
CA PHE A 275 -12.20 -33.69 31.25
C PHE A 275 -11.21 -33.63 30.07
N VAL A 276 -11.24 -32.57 29.27
CA VAL A 276 -10.44 -32.45 28.03
C VAL A 276 -9.12 -31.75 28.33
N VAL A 277 -8.00 -32.37 27.98
CA VAL A 277 -6.67 -31.76 28.16
C VAL A 277 -6.41 -30.68 27.11
N SER A 278 -6.04 -29.46 27.54
CA SER A 278 -5.67 -28.35 26.67
C SER A 278 -4.38 -28.62 25.90
N ASP A 279 -4.33 -28.20 24.64
CA ASP A 279 -3.06 -28.11 23.92
C ASP A 279 -2.25 -26.91 24.44
N GLU A 280 -0.93 -27.08 24.51
CA GLU A 280 -0.02 -25.96 24.70
C GLU A 280 0.05 -25.14 23.40
N LEU A 281 -0.69 -24.03 23.35
CA LEU A 281 -0.63 -23.08 22.24
C LEU A 281 0.67 -22.24 22.29
N ASN A 282 1.82 -22.90 22.47
CA ASN A 282 3.13 -22.29 22.71
C ASN A 282 3.49 -21.25 21.64
N GLU A 283 3.16 -21.54 20.37
CA GLU A 283 3.33 -20.60 19.26
C GLU A 283 2.56 -19.28 19.48
N LEU A 284 1.34 -19.33 20.00
CA LEU A 284 0.50 -18.14 20.22
C LEU A 284 0.83 -17.43 21.53
N GLN A 285 1.34 -18.16 22.53
CA GLN A 285 1.73 -17.60 23.82
C GLN A 285 2.91 -16.62 23.70
N SER A 286 3.79 -16.81 22.71
CA SER A 286 4.89 -15.87 22.43
C SER A 286 4.39 -14.47 22.05
N LEU A 287 3.20 -14.40 21.43
CA LEU A 287 2.57 -13.15 20.99
C LEU A 287 1.62 -12.57 22.02
N PHE A 288 0.92 -13.43 22.77
CA PHE A 288 0.06 -13.03 23.88
C PHE A 288 -0.11 -14.19 24.87
N GLU A 289 0.38 -14.02 26.10
CA GLU A 289 0.30 -15.03 27.14
C GLU A 289 -1.14 -15.15 27.69
N VAL A 290 -1.70 -16.36 27.62
CA VAL A 290 -3.01 -16.67 28.20
C VAL A 290 -2.84 -17.82 29.19
N LYS A 291 -3.16 -17.58 30.46
CA LYS A 291 -3.24 -18.64 31.47
C LYS A 291 -4.48 -19.48 31.22
N GLN A 292 -4.36 -20.50 30.37
CA GLN A 292 -5.42 -21.48 30.18
C GLN A 292 -5.35 -22.56 31.26
N SER A 293 -6.51 -23.01 31.71
CA SER A 293 -6.61 -24.22 32.53
C SER A 293 -6.09 -25.42 31.73
N LYS A 294 -5.32 -26.29 32.36
CA LYS A 294 -4.84 -27.54 31.74
C LYS A 294 -5.98 -28.50 31.41
N MET A 295 -7.07 -28.43 32.18
CA MET A 295 -8.30 -29.21 31.98
C MET A 295 -9.43 -28.28 31.50
N LEU A 296 -10.09 -28.65 30.41
CA LEU A 296 -11.07 -27.84 29.69
C LEU A 296 -12.42 -28.55 29.65
N LYS A 297 -13.49 -27.75 29.76
CA LYS A 297 -14.84 -28.16 29.41
C LYS A 297 -15.10 -27.88 27.93
N LEU A 298 -15.91 -28.73 27.29
CA LEU A 298 -16.24 -28.56 25.87
C LEU A 298 -17.30 -27.50 25.63
N ARG A 299 -18.21 -27.30 26.59
CA ARG A 299 -19.27 -26.31 26.48
C ARG A 299 -18.70 -24.90 26.35
N ASP A 300 -19.21 -24.18 25.37
CA ASP A 300 -18.82 -22.81 25.00
C ASP A 300 -17.36 -22.67 24.54
N SER A 301 -16.60 -23.76 24.44
CA SER A 301 -15.27 -23.75 23.84
C SER A 301 -15.37 -23.60 22.33
N VAL A 302 -14.41 -22.89 21.73
CA VAL A 302 -14.38 -22.60 20.29
C VAL A 302 -13.56 -23.66 19.56
N ARG A 303 -14.03 -24.08 18.39
CA ARG A 303 -13.31 -25.04 17.53
C ARG A 303 -11.88 -24.57 17.22
N PHE A 304 -10.91 -25.49 17.27
CA PHE A 304 -9.49 -25.26 17.00
C PHE A 304 -9.17 -24.48 15.71
N SER A 305 -9.98 -24.65 14.66
CA SER A 305 -9.80 -23.96 13.38
C SER A 305 -9.94 -22.43 13.47
N ASN A 306 -10.65 -21.93 14.48
CA ASN A 306 -10.89 -20.51 14.71
C ASN A 306 -10.06 -19.95 15.86
N ARG A 307 -9.02 -20.67 16.30
CA ARG A 307 -8.12 -20.22 17.39
C ARG A 307 -7.55 -18.82 17.17
N PHE A 308 -7.16 -18.50 15.94
CA PHE A 308 -6.59 -17.21 15.56
C PHE A 308 -7.56 -16.03 15.66
N LEU A 309 -8.85 -16.27 15.94
CA LEU A 309 -9.86 -15.22 16.06
C LEU A 309 -10.26 -14.94 17.51
N CYS A 310 -9.84 -15.76 18.48
CA CYS A 310 -10.35 -15.63 19.84
C CYS A 310 -9.46 -16.21 20.95
N TRP A 311 -8.22 -16.65 20.69
CA TRP A 311 -7.41 -17.34 21.72
C TRP A 311 -7.15 -16.50 22.98
N THR A 312 -7.15 -15.17 22.86
CA THR A 312 -6.96 -14.27 24.01
C THR A 312 -8.25 -13.97 24.78
N ALA A 313 -9.41 -14.41 24.29
CA ALA A 313 -10.71 -14.07 24.88
C ALA A 313 -11.61 -15.30 25.17
N SER A 314 -11.33 -16.46 24.57
CA SER A 314 -12.13 -17.67 24.69
C SER A 314 -11.27 -18.93 24.80
N THR A 315 -11.81 -19.96 25.45
CA THR A 315 -11.21 -21.30 25.49
C THR A 315 -11.29 -21.96 24.11
N ILE A 316 -10.18 -22.58 23.70
CA ILE A 316 -10.06 -23.25 22.41
C ILE A 316 -10.03 -24.76 22.64
N CYS A 317 -10.82 -25.49 21.88
CA CYS A 317 -10.75 -26.94 21.88
C CYS A 317 -9.41 -27.41 21.27
N PRO A 318 -8.75 -28.40 21.87
CA PRO A 318 -7.57 -29.06 21.29
C PRO A 318 -7.81 -29.65 19.90
N GLU A 319 -6.75 -29.90 19.15
CA GLU A 319 -6.85 -30.40 17.78
C GLU A 319 -7.48 -31.81 17.71
N TYR A 320 -7.16 -32.70 18.67
CA TYR A 320 -7.69 -34.07 18.69
C TYR A 320 -9.21 -34.13 18.88
N VAL A 321 -9.84 -33.10 19.43
CA VAL A 321 -11.31 -32.98 19.57
C VAL A 321 -12.00 -32.84 18.21
N LYS A 322 -11.27 -32.48 17.14
CA LYS A 322 -11.82 -32.43 15.76
C LYS A 322 -12.42 -33.77 15.33
N GLN A 323 -11.95 -34.89 15.88
CA GLN A 323 -12.42 -36.23 15.56
C GLN A 323 -13.91 -36.44 15.88
N ILE A 324 -14.47 -35.67 16.82
CA ILE A 324 -15.88 -35.76 17.23
C ILE A 324 -16.72 -34.60 16.69
N SER A 325 -16.32 -34.00 15.56
CA SER A 325 -17.00 -32.84 14.97
C SER A 325 -18.49 -33.05 14.67
N GLN A 326 -18.92 -34.30 14.46
CA GLN A 326 -20.34 -34.68 14.31
C GLN A 326 -21.19 -34.39 15.56
N HIS A 327 -20.57 -34.32 16.75
CA HIS A 327 -21.26 -34.08 18.02
C HIS A 327 -21.17 -32.63 18.50
N PHE A 328 -20.51 -31.71 17.77
CA PHE A 328 -20.26 -30.34 18.24
C PHE A 328 -21.53 -29.57 18.60
N GLY A 329 -22.63 -29.74 17.84
CA GLY A 329 -23.90 -29.10 18.16
C GLY A 329 -24.47 -29.56 19.51
N LYS A 330 -24.36 -30.85 19.82
CA LYS A 330 -24.88 -31.45 21.07
C LYS A 330 -23.97 -31.18 22.27
N LEU A 331 -22.66 -31.07 22.05
CA LEU A 331 -21.66 -30.73 23.05
C LEU A 331 -21.55 -29.21 23.31
N ALA A 332 -22.39 -28.40 22.64
CA ALA A 332 -22.36 -26.94 22.71
C ALA A 332 -20.96 -26.34 22.42
N VAL A 333 -20.21 -26.98 21.52
CA VAL A 333 -18.93 -26.45 21.02
C VAL A 333 -19.23 -25.40 19.96
N ARG A 334 -18.72 -24.19 20.16
CA ARG A 334 -18.99 -23.06 19.27
C ARG A 334 -18.20 -23.21 17.98
N GLN A 335 -18.91 -23.19 16.85
CA GLN A 335 -18.27 -23.27 15.55
C GLN A 335 -17.48 -22.00 15.21
N VAL A 336 -17.99 -20.83 15.60
CA VAL A 336 -17.39 -19.50 15.37
C VAL A 336 -17.40 -18.75 16.71
N PRO A 337 -16.38 -17.93 17.02
CA PRO A 337 -16.43 -17.06 18.19
C PRO A 337 -17.62 -16.09 18.11
N THR A 338 -18.10 -15.64 19.27
CA THR A 338 -19.12 -14.57 19.30
C THR A 338 -18.50 -13.24 18.91
N ALA A 339 -19.33 -12.28 18.49
CA ALA A 339 -18.85 -10.93 18.17
C ALA A 339 -18.16 -10.26 19.37
N ASP A 340 -18.67 -10.47 20.58
CA ASP A 340 -18.05 -9.97 21.81
C ASP A 340 -16.69 -10.61 22.10
N ASP A 341 -16.55 -11.92 21.91
CA ASP A 341 -15.25 -12.60 22.07
C ASP A 341 -14.24 -12.07 21.05
N PHE A 342 -14.68 -11.87 19.80
CA PHE A 342 -13.83 -11.32 18.75
C PHE A 342 -13.42 -9.87 19.04
N LYS A 343 -14.33 -9.02 19.52
CA LYS A 343 -14.03 -7.64 19.94
C LYS A 343 -13.03 -7.61 21.09
N LYS A 344 -13.25 -8.42 22.13
CA LYS A 344 -12.31 -8.58 23.25
C LYS A 344 -10.95 -9.07 22.76
N HIS A 345 -10.96 -10.03 21.83
CA HIS A 345 -9.75 -10.57 21.22
C HIS A 345 -8.94 -9.47 20.50
N LEU A 346 -9.60 -8.68 19.64
CA LEU A 346 -8.99 -7.53 18.97
C LEU A 346 -8.44 -6.51 19.97
N ASN A 347 -9.22 -6.13 20.99
CA ASN A 347 -8.76 -5.19 22.01
C ASN A 347 -7.50 -5.69 22.73
N ASN A 348 -7.46 -6.98 23.09
CA ASN A 348 -6.30 -7.59 23.73
C ASN A 348 -5.06 -7.58 22.82
N LEU A 349 -5.20 -7.88 21.52
CA LEU A 349 -4.09 -7.86 20.58
C LEU A 349 -3.57 -6.45 20.33
N LEU A 350 -4.47 -5.50 20.05
CA LEU A 350 -4.11 -4.13 19.69
C LEU A 350 -3.68 -3.28 20.89
N SER A 351 -3.83 -3.80 22.11
CA SER A 351 -3.29 -3.20 23.34
C SER A 351 -2.01 -3.90 23.83
N SER A 352 -1.62 -5.04 23.23
CA SER A 352 -0.48 -5.84 23.67
C SER A 352 0.83 -5.29 23.11
N SER A 353 1.76 -4.93 24.00
CA SER A 353 3.11 -4.52 23.62
C SER A 353 3.89 -5.64 22.92
N SER A 354 3.69 -6.90 23.34
CA SER A 354 4.31 -8.06 22.69
C SER A 354 3.79 -8.24 21.26
N PHE A 355 2.46 -8.14 21.06
CA PHE A 355 1.87 -8.30 19.74
C PHE A 355 2.17 -7.12 18.82
N LEU A 356 2.43 -5.92 19.34
CA LEU A 356 2.80 -4.73 18.55
C LEU A 356 4.31 -4.50 18.42
N SER A 357 5.13 -5.30 19.11
CA SER A 357 6.59 -5.15 19.10
C SER A 357 7.17 -5.25 17.69
N VAL A 358 8.11 -4.36 17.36
CA VAL A 358 8.86 -4.43 16.10
C VAL A 358 9.94 -5.52 16.14
N ARG A 359 10.39 -5.90 17.34
CA ARG A 359 11.50 -6.83 17.57
C ARG A 359 11.02 -8.28 17.74
N LEU A 360 10.15 -8.73 16.84
CA LEU A 360 9.71 -10.13 16.80
C LEU A 360 10.75 -11.02 16.11
N SER A 361 10.79 -12.30 16.50
CA SER A 361 11.46 -13.34 15.70
C SER A 361 10.74 -13.53 14.35
N GLU A 362 11.45 -14.05 13.34
CA GLU A 362 10.87 -14.30 12.02
C GLU A 362 9.63 -15.22 12.08
N GLU A 363 9.67 -16.25 12.94
CA GLU A 363 8.54 -17.15 13.20
C GLU A 363 7.31 -16.39 13.73
N ASN A 364 7.50 -15.48 14.67
CA ASN A 364 6.42 -14.68 15.24
C ASN A 364 5.88 -13.65 14.25
N VAL A 365 6.72 -13.11 13.36
CA VAL A 365 6.28 -12.24 12.26
C VAL A 365 5.35 -13.00 11.30
N GLU A 366 5.71 -14.21 10.91
CA GLU A 366 4.89 -15.04 10.02
C GLU A 366 3.58 -15.48 10.70
N LEU A 367 3.65 -15.82 11.99
CA LEU A 367 2.47 -16.14 12.78
C LEU A 367 1.52 -14.93 12.89
N ARG A 368 2.05 -13.72 13.15
CA ARG A 368 1.28 -12.48 13.17
C ARG A 368 0.59 -12.22 11.83
N LYS A 369 1.26 -12.42 10.69
CA LYS A 369 0.62 -12.32 9.36
C LYS A 369 -0.54 -13.29 9.22
N LYS A 370 -0.32 -14.56 9.60
CA LYS A 370 -1.35 -15.61 9.53
C LYS A 370 -2.57 -15.25 10.37
N ILE A 371 -2.36 -14.71 11.58
CA ILE A 371 -3.42 -14.23 12.46
C ILE A 371 -4.19 -13.08 11.80
N MET A 372 -3.48 -12.02 11.40
CA MET A 372 -4.13 -10.82 10.85
C MET A 372 -4.86 -11.12 9.54
N ASN A 373 -4.33 -11.99 8.68
CA ASN A 373 -5.05 -12.45 7.48
C ASN A 373 -6.36 -13.16 7.83
N LYS A 374 -6.40 -13.98 8.90
CA LYS A 374 -7.64 -14.60 9.37
C LYS A 374 -8.61 -13.56 9.92
N ILE A 375 -8.11 -12.54 10.63
CA ILE A 375 -8.91 -11.42 11.14
C ILE A 375 -9.51 -10.63 9.97
N TYR A 376 -8.73 -10.23 8.96
CA TYR A 376 -9.23 -9.51 7.79
C TYR A 376 -10.29 -10.32 7.03
N LEU A 377 -10.08 -11.63 6.84
CA LEU A 377 -11.06 -12.52 6.23
C LEU A 377 -12.36 -12.60 7.04
N HIS A 378 -12.26 -12.62 8.37
CA HIS A 378 -13.44 -12.67 9.24
C HIS A 378 -14.22 -11.35 9.19
N ILE A 379 -13.53 -10.21 9.21
CA ILE A 379 -14.15 -8.89 9.10
C ILE A 379 -14.79 -8.72 7.72
N LYS A 380 -14.10 -9.08 6.63
CA LYS A 380 -14.63 -9.00 5.27
C LYS A 380 -15.95 -9.77 5.11
N LYS A 381 -16.03 -10.98 5.68
CA LYS A 381 -17.27 -11.79 5.65
C LYS A 381 -18.44 -11.18 6.42
N ASN A 382 -18.16 -10.35 7.42
CA ASN A 382 -19.16 -9.76 8.31
C ASN A 382 -19.28 -8.24 8.17
N LEU A 383 -18.70 -7.64 7.11
CA LEU A 383 -18.63 -6.19 6.93
C LEU A 383 -20.01 -5.52 6.88
N GLN A 384 -21.01 -6.24 6.39
CA GLN A 384 -22.41 -5.79 6.29
C GLN A 384 -23.12 -5.71 7.66
N SER A 385 -22.54 -6.32 8.70
CA SER A 385 -23.05 -6.20 10.05
C SER A 385 -22.60 -4.86 10.64
N SER A 386 -23.57 -4.05 11.08
CA SER A 386 -23.31 -2.75 11.74
C SER A 386 -22.37 -2.90 12.94
N GLU A 387 -22.41 -4.05 13.61
CA GLU A 387 -21.59 -4.38 14.76
C GLU A 387 -20.07 -4.41 14.46
N PHE A 388 -19.69 -4.76 13.22
CA PHE A 388 -18.29 -4.83 12.79
C PHE A 388 -17.85 -3.55 12.09
N ALA A 389 -18.73 -2.88 11.34
CA ALA A 389 -18.41 -1.62 10.64
C ALA A 389 -18.15 -0.45 11.61
N SER A 390 -18.66 -0.51 12.85
CA SER A 390 -18.50 0.54 13.87
C SER A 390 -17.35 0.30 14.85
N LEU A 391 -16.40 -0.60 14.54
CA LEU A 391 -15.27 -0.90 15.42
C LEU A 391 -14.26 0.27 15.47
N GLU A 392 -14.53 1.25 16.33
CA GLU A 392 -13.69 2.44 16.53
C GLU A 392 -12.22 2.11 16.88
N ILE A 393 -11.96 0.98 17.56
CA ILE A 393 -10.59 0.58 17.85
C ILE A 393 -9.77 0.34 16.57
N LEU A 394 -10.38 -0.11 15.48
CA LEU A 394 -9.71 -0.33 14.20
C LEU A 394 -9.46 0.97 13.43
N ARG A 395 -10.28 2.02 13.67
CA ARG A 395 -10.07 3.36 13.10
C ARG A 395 -8.91 4.09 13.76
N ARG A 396 -8.77 3.92 15.08
CA ARG A 396 -7.77 4.65 15.88
C ARG A 396 -6.48 3.88 16.08
N GLY A 397 -6.57 2.56 16.23
CA GLY A 397 -5.45 1.69 16.58
C GLY A 397 -4.66 1.16 15.37
N PRO A 398 -3.48 0.56 15.64
CA PRO A 398 -2.68 -0.11 14.61
C PRO A 398 -3.41 -1.35 14.10
N PHE A 399 -3.74 -1.40 12.81
CA PHE A 399 -4.62 -2.45 12.26
C PHE A 399 -4.03 -3.14 11.02
N VAL A 400 -3.38 -2.39 10.12
CA VAL A 400 -2.91 -2.90 8.83
C VAL A 400 -1.44 -3.30 8.93
N ILE A 401 -1.13 -4.53 8.51
CA ILE A 401 0.25 -5.03 8.47
C ILE A 401 1.00 -4.39 7.30
N VAL A 402 2.21 -3.88 7.57
CA VAL A 402 3.16 -3.36 6.57
C VAL A 402 4.57 -3.92 6.78
N ASP A 403 5.48 -3.62 5.83
CA ASP A 403 6.88 -4.10 5.79
C ASP A 403 6.99 -5.62 6.08
N ASN A 404 6.24 -6.40 5.30
CA ASN A 404 6.23 -7.85 5.38
C ASN A 404 5.99 -8.40 6.80
N GLY A 405 5.04 -7.83 7.56
CA GLY A 405 4.64 -8.36 8.87
C GLY A 405 5.20 -7.65 10.09
N LYS A 406 6.22 -6.79 9.91
CA LYS A 406 6.98 -6.22 11.03
C LYS A 406 6.24 -5.14 11.79
N TYR A 407 5.46 -4.31 11.10
CA TYR A 407 4.72 -3.21 11.71
C TYR A 407 3.22 -3.36 11.47
N LEU A 408 2.43 -2.87 12.42
CA LEU A 408 1.02 -2.56 12.22
C LEU A 408 0.83 -1.06 12.25
N LEU A 409 0.12 -0.52 11.27
CA LEU A 409 -0.22 0.89 11.17
C LEU A 409 -1.73 1.10 11.17
N PRO A 410 -2.22 2.26 11.61
CA PRO A 410 -3.63 2.62 11.46
C PRO A 410 -4.07 2.60 9.99
N ALA A 411 -5.33 2.23 9.73
CA ALA A 411 -5.86 2.18 8.37
C ALA A 411 -5.76 3.53 7.63
N LYS A 412 -5.90 4.65 8.35
CA LYS A 412 -5.71 6.01 7.81
C LYS A 412 -4.33 6.29 7.21
N CYS A 413 -3.30 5.53 7.58
CA CYS A 413 -1.97 5.67 7.00
C CYS A 413 -1.84 4.96 5.64
N ILE A 414 -2.86 4.22 5.20
CA ILE A 414 -2.80 3.34 4.04
C ILE A 414 -3.47 4.00 2.83
N CYS A 415 -2.75 4.00 1.72
CA CYS A 415 -3.24 4.42 0.42
C CYS A 415 -3.30 3.21 -0.54
N LEU A 416 -4.43 2.94 -1.18
CA LEU A 416 -4.58 1.74 -2.02
C LEU A 416 -3.85 1.86 -3.36
N VAL A 417 -3.85 3.06 -3.95
CA VAL A 417 -3.22 3.36 -5.24
C VAL A 417 -2.41 4.64 -5.08
N SER A 418 -1.10 4.51 -4.83
CA SER A 418 -0.19 5.65 -4.80
C SER A 418 1.10 5.34 -5.53
N SER A 419 1.61 6.35 -6.25
CA SER A 419 2.96 6.34 -6.81
C SER A 419 4.01 6.87 -5.83
N LYS A 420 3.58 7.48 -4.73
CA LYS A 420 4.44 8.15 -3.75
C LYS A 420 4.11 7.71 -2.32
N GLU A 421 5.14 7.49 -1.52
CA GLU A 421 5.02 7.08 -0.12
C GLU A 421 5.73 8.09 0.79
N ILE A 422 5.21 8.25 2.00
CA ILE A 422 5.81 9.01 3.08
C ILE A 422 5.85 8.13 4.33
N PRO A 423 6.73 7.12 4.41
CA PRO A 423 6.78 6.20 5.54
C PRO A 423 7.18 6.92 6.84
N PRO A 424 6.64 6.52 8.02
CA PRO A 424 5.59 5.51 8.21
C PRO A 424 4.16 6.08 8.15
N TYR A 425 3.97 7.33 7.72
CA TYR A 425 2.70 8.04 7.86
C TYR A 425 1.73 7.82 6.70
N ILE A 426 2.24 7.68 5.47
CA ILE A 426 1.46 7.40 4.27
C ILE A 426 2.20 6.30 3.50
N ILE A 427 1.61 5.10 3.44
CA ILE A 427 2.24 3.93 2.81
C ILE A 427 1.25 3.31 1.82
N SER A 428 1.75 2.80 0.69
CA SER A 428 0.92 2.05 -0.24
C SER A 428 0.49 0.72 0.36
N CYS A 429 -0.74 0.31 0.10
CA CYS A 429 -1.23 -0.99 0.52
C CYS A 429 -0.37 -2.11 -0.11
N PRO A 430 0.18 -3.05 0.70
CA PRO A 430 0.89 -4.21 0.18
C PRO A 430 0.00 -5.00 -0.79
N ARG A 431 0.60 -5.50 -1.89
CA ARG A 431 -0.14 -6.19 -2.96
C ARG A 431 -0.91 -7.41 -2.46
N GLU A 432 -0.36 -8.13 -1.49
CA GLU A 432 -0.97 -9.32 -0.88
C GLU A 432 -2.24 -8.99 -0.08
N LEU A 433 -2.37 -7.75 0.38
CA LEU A 433 -3.49 -7.28 1.19
C LEU A 433 -4.55 -6.52 0.37
N MET A 434 -4.31 -6.27 -0.92
CA MET A 434 -5.26 -5.58 -1.81
C MET A 434 -6.64 -6.27 -1.88
N GLN A 435 -6.69 -7.60 -1.66
CA GLN A 435 -7.95 -8.34 -1.56
C GLN A 435 -8.84 -7.91 -0.37
N PHE A 436 -8.31 -7.14 0.58
CA PHE A 436 -9.00 -6.61 1.75
C PHE A 436 -9.22 -5.09 1.67
N SER A 437 -9.09 -4.47 0.49
CA SER A 437 -9.25 -3.02 0.28
C SER A 437 -10.53 -2.45 0.91
N GLU A 438 -11.69 -3.08 0.68
CA GLU A 438 -12.98 -2.67 1.27
C GLU A 438 -12.95 -2.63 2.81
N VAL A 439 -12.23 -3.57 3.44
CA VAL A 439 -12.07 -3.60 4.90
C VAL A 439 -11.29 -2.38 5.35
N PHE A 440 -10.17 -2.08 4.70
CA PHE A 440 -9.32 -0.96 5.08
C PHE A 440 -9.98 0.39 4.81
N GLU A 441 -10.70 0.55 3.68
CA GLU A 441 -11.48 1.75 3.36
C GLU A 441 -12.53 2.03 4.46
N THR A 442 -13.24 1.01 4.93
CA THR A 442 -14.26 1.13 5.99
C THR A 442 -13.69 1.71 7.30
N PHE A 443 -12.40 1.49 7.57
CA PHE A 443 -11.72 1.94 8.78
C PHE A 443 -10.77 3.13 8.58
N GLY A 444 -10.70 3.71 7.38
CA GLY A 444 -10.04 4.99 7.13
C GLY A 444 -8.95 5.01 6.07
N ALA A 445 -8.64 3.88 5.41
CA ALA A 445 -7.74 3.90 4.25
C ALA A 445 -8.37 4.65 3.08
N THR A 446 -7.54 5.27 2.25
CA THR A 446 -7.99 6.05 1.09
C THR A 446 -7.51 5.41 -0.21
N ARG A 447 -8.20 5.72 -1.31
CA ARG A 447 -7.76 5.26 -2.63
C ARG A 447 -6.51 5.97 -3.10
N GLU A 448 -6.51 7.29 -2.97
CA GLU A 448 -5.39 8.18 -3.28
C GLU A 448 -5.00 8.99 -2.04
N ILE A 449 -3.83 9.65 -2.09
CA ILE A 449 -3.37 10.49 -0.99
C ILE A 449 -4.31 11.70 -0.85
N THR A 450 -4.76 11.95 0.38
CA THR A 450 -5.67 13.06 0.69
C THR A 450 -5.01 14.08 1.62
N MET A 451 -5.52 15.32 1.61
CA MET A 451 -5.09 16.38 2.55
C MET A 451 -5.21 15.94 4.01
N SER A 452 -6.27 15.21 4.37
CA SER A 452 -6.47 14.74 5.73
C SER A 452 -5.36 13.78 6.21
N GLN A 453 -4.79 12.96 5.31
CA GLN A 453 -3.63 12.11 5.63
C GLN A 453 -2.35 12.91 5.80
N VAL A 454 -2.14 13.93 4.96
CA VAL A 454 -0.99 14.84 5.09
C VAL A 454 -1.06 15.60 6.43
N TYR A 455 -2.24 16.09 6.81
CA TYR A 455 -2.45 16.77 8.09
C TYR A 455 -2.16 15.84 9.27
N TYR A 456 -2.60 14.58 9.18
CA TYR A 456 -2.31 13.57 10.18
C TYR A 456 -0.80 13.29 10.29
N ALA A 457 -0.06 13.19 9.17
CA ALA A 457 1.38 13.02 9.18
C ALA A 457 2.09 14.19 9.89
N LEU A 458 1.70 15.43 9.56
CA LEU A 458 2.23 16.64 10.20
C LEU A 458 1.88 16.72 11.70
N GLN A 459 0.68 16.26 12.09
CA GLN A 459 0.28 16.16 13.50
C GLN A 459 1.16 15.15 14.26
N CYS A 460 1.43 13.97 13.70
CA CYS A 460 2.33 13.01 14.34
C CYS A 460 3.76 13.56 14.48
N LEU A 461 4.22 14.36 13.51
CA LEU A 461 5.51 15.05 13.61
C LEU A 461 5.50 16.15 14.68
N LYS A 462 4.37 16.83 14.89
CA LYS A 462 4.19 17.77 16.01
C LYS A 462 4.32 17.06 17.36
N GLU A 463 3.64 15.93 17.56
CA GLU A 463 3.74 15.14 18.79
C GLU A 463 5.19 14.68 19.08
N LYS A 464 5.93 14.29 18.04
CA LYS A 464 7.36 13.98 18.16
C LYS A 464 8.19 15.22 18.51
N SER A 465 7.96 16.33 17.81
CA SER A 465 8.64 17.61 18.05
C SER A 465 8.41 18.13 19.48
N ASP A 466 7.23 17.91 20.06
CA ASP A 466 6.91 18.33 21.43
C ASP A 466 7.68 17.49 22.46
N ALA A 467 7.96 16.21 22.16
CA ALA A 467 8.75 15.35 23.02
C ALA A 467 10.26 15.66 22.97
N SER A 468 10.79 16.01 21.79
CA SER A 468 12.22 16.27 21.56
C SER A 468 12.61 17.76 21.60
N TYR A 469 11.64 18.67 21.63
CA TYR A 469 11.78 20.13 21.46
C TYR A 469 12.33 20.60 20.10
N ALA A 470 12.68 19.67 19.19
CA ALA A 470 13.23 19.97 17.88
C ALA A 470 12.97 18.81 16.90
N LEU A 471 12.84 19.13 15.61
CA LEU A 471 12.83 18.16 14.52
C LEU A 471 14.26 17.77 14.12
N GLY A 472 14.50 16.47 13.91
CA GLY A 472 15.72 15.96 13.31
C GLY A 472 15.71 16.03 11.79
N GLU A 473 16.80 15.62 11.15
CA GLU A 473 16.98 15.67 9.69
C GLU A 473 16.01 14.75 8.95
N GLU A 474 15.77 13.55 9.48
CA GLU A 474 14.80 12.62 8.90
C GLU A 474 13.38 13.18 8.97
N GLU A 475 12.99 13.77 10.10
CA GLU A 475 11.68 14.40 10.24
C GLU A 475 11.51 15.60 9.30
N MET A 476 12.55 16.41 9.10
CA MET A 476 12.52 17.52 8.16
C MET A 476 12.30 17.03 6.72
N ASN A 477 12.94 15.93 6.31
CA ASN A 477 12.70 15.34 4.99
C ASN A 477 11.24 14.89 4.83
N VAL A 478 10.64 14.31 5.88
CA VAL A 478 9.22 13.94 5.87
C VAL A 478 8.32 15.18 5.75
N VAL A 479 8.61 16.27 6.47
CA VAL A 479 7.85 17.52 6.34
C VAL A 479 7.94 18.07 4.91
N SER A 480 9.14 18.07 4.31
CA SER A 480 9.34 18.50 2.93
C SER A 480 8.50 17.68 1.95
N GLU A 481 8.48 16.36 2.10
CA GLU A 481 7.65 15.48 1.29
C GLU A 481 6.15 15.72 1.49
N CYS A 482 5.71 15.96 2.73
CA CYS A 482 4.34 16.33 3.04
C CYS A 482 3.93 17.64 2.34
N LEU A 483 4.79 18.66 2.37
CA LEU A 483 4.57 19.95 1.69
C LEU A 483 4.55 19.81 0.16
N SER A 484 5.42 18.97 -0.39
CA SER A 484 5.44 18.65 -1.82
C SER A 484 4.13 17.97 -2.27
N VAL A 485 3.65 16.99 -1.51
CA VAL A 485 2.35 16.36 -1.79
C VAL A 485 1.20 17.34 -1.61
N MET A 486 1.21 18.13 -0.54
CA MET A 486 0.20 19.14 -0.26
C MET A 486 0.06 20.14 -1.41
N THR A 487 1.17 20.68 -1.91
CA THR A 487 1.18 21.63 -3.03
C THR A 487 0.68 20.99 -4.33
N ASN A 488 1.06 19.74 -4.61
CA ASN A 488 0.53 19.01 -5.78
C ASN A 488 -0.98 18.73 -5.67
N LEU A 489 -1.52 18.53 -4.46
CA LEU A 489 -2.96 18.36 -4.24
C LEU A 489 -3.70 19.69 -4.43
N LEU A 490 -3.12 20.80 -3.95
CA LEU A 490 -3.68 22.14 -4.16
C LEU A 490 -3.76 22.50 -5.66
N ASP A 491 -2.76 22.10 -6.45
CA ASP A 491 -2.70 22.34 -7.89
C ASP A 491 -3.82 21.63 -8.68
N ARG A 492 -4.29 20.48 -8.19
CA ARG A 492 -5.34 19.69 -8.87
C ARG A 492 -6.76 20.16 -8.58
N ASP A 493 -7.00 20.83 -7.45
CA ASP A 493 -8.35 21.00 -6.90
C ASP A 493 -8.47 22.29 -6.04
N GLU A 494 -8.12 23.46 -6.60
CA GLU A 494 -8.13 24.75 -5.86
C GLU A 494 -9.46 25.07 -5.12
N GLN A 495 -10.60 24.51 -5.56
CA GLN A 495 -11.93 24.83 -5.03
C GLN A 495 -12.47 23.87 -3.96
N ASN A 496 -11.86 22.70 -3.74
CA ASN A 496 -12.47 21.62 -2.93
C ASN A 496 -11.95 21.50 -1.48
N PHE A 497 -10.97 22.31 -1.06
CA PHE A 497 -10.35 22.18 0.26
C PHE A 497 -11.01 23.07 1.33
N SER A 498 -12.21 22.69 1.77
CA SER A 498 -12.99 23.43 2.79
C SER A 498 -12.92 22.84 4.22
N GLN A 499 -11.97 21.96 4.52
CA GLN A 499 -11.85 21.35 5.86
C GLN A 499 -11.26 22.33 6.89
N LYS A 500 -12.09 23.25 7.41
CA LYS A 500 -11.73 24.19 8.49
C LYS A 500 -11.54 23.52 9.86
N THR A 501 -11.85 22.24 10.01
CA THR A 501 -11.96 21.58 11.33
C THR A 501 -10.67 20.89 11.79
N THR A 502 -9.74 20.58 10.89
CA THR A 502 -8.51 19.84 11.25
C THR A 502 -7.34 20.81 11.38
N PRO A 503 -6.65 20.86 12.53
CA PRO A 503 -5.52 21.77 12.72
C PRO A 503 -4.35 21.38 11.81
N LEU A 504 -3.82 22.35 11.08
CA LEU A 504 -2.59 22.21 10.30
C LEU A 504 -1.40 22.64 11.17
N TYR A 505 -0.34 21.84 11.16
CA TYR A 505 0.91 22.14 11.86
C TYR A 505 2.02 22.34 10.85
N LEU A 506 2.76 23.44 10.99
CA LEU A 506 3.92 23.76 10.15
C LEU A 506 5.12 24.10 11.03
N THR A 507 6.29 24.14 10.41
CA THR A 507 7.55 24.42 11.07
C THR A 507 7.73 25.90 11.37
N THR A 508 8.35 26.19 12.51
CA THR A 508 8.79 27.52 12.96
C THR A 508 10.16 27.44 13.59
N SER A 509 10.94 28.51 13.43
CA SER A 509 12.22 28.70 14.10
C SER A 509 12.01 29.09 15.56
N SER A 510 12.66 28.38 16.49
CA SER A 510 12.65 28.68 17.93
C SER A 510 14.06 28.65 18.51
N LYS A 511 14.28 29.40 19.60
CA LYS A 511 15.55 29.37 20.35
C LYS A 511 15.41 28.40 21.53
N HIS A 512 16.14 27.29 21.48
CA HIS A 512 16.22 26.34 22.59
C HIS A 512 17.68 26.18 23.03
N LYS A 513 17.99 26.53 24.29
CA LYS A 513 19.36 26.51 24.86
C LYS A 513 20.38 27.26 23.98
N ASP A 514 20.03 28.48 23.56
CA ASP A 514 20.83 29.37 22.70
C ASP A 514 21.19 28.83 21.30
N LYS A 515 20.59 27.71 20.88
CA LYS A 515 20.65 27.22 19.49
C LYS A 515 19.32 27.44 18.79
N GLN A 516 19.37 27.85 17.54
CA GLN A 516 18.19 27.91 16.67
C GLN A 516 17.80 26.48 16.28
N VAL A 517 16.55 26.12 16.53
CA VAL A 517 15.98 24.80 16.22
C VAL A 517 14.65 24.96 15.52
N LEU A 518 14.33 24.02 14.63
CA LEU A 518 13.03 23.94 13.99
C LEU A 518 12.10 23.08 14.84
N CYS A 519 10.92 23.59 15.10
CA CYS A 519 9.85 22.88 15.81
C CYS A 519 8.53 23.04 15.04
N MET A 520 7.55 22.19 15.33
CA MET A 520 6.22 22.28 14.71
C MET A 520 5.29 23.11 15.61
N GLU A 521 4.41 23.91 15.02
CA GLU A 521 3.39 24.67 15.75
C GLU A 521 2.10 24.78 14.92
N ASN A 522 0.97 25.04 15.58
CA ASN A 522 -0.30 25.24 14.86
C ASN A 522 -0.18 26.46 13.95
N VAL A 523 -0.52 26.30 12.66
CA VAL A 523 -0.33 27.35 11.66
C VAL A 523 -1.06 28.66 11.98
N LEU A 524 -2.16 28.60 12.74
CA LEU A 524 -2.92 29.78 13.16
C LEU A 524 -2.20 30.63 14.23
N ASN A 525 -1.21 30.03 14.91
CA ASN A 525 -0.31 30.73 15.84
C ASN A 525 0.91 31.33 15.12
N LEU A 526 1.08 31.04 13.83
CA LEU A 526 2.20 31.48 13.02
C LEU A 526 1.80 32.63 12.09
N ALA A 527 2.81 33.28 11.51
CA ALA A 527 2.63 34.28 10.46
C ALA A 527 3.46 33.97 9.21
N ILE A 528 2.92 34.32 8.04
CA ILE A 528 3.61 34.21 6.75
C ILE A 528 4.60 35.37 6.61
N ASN A 529 5.86 35.07 6.30
CA ASN A 529 6.86 36.08 5.99
C ASN A 529 6.70 36.61 4.55
N ASP A 530 5.76 37.53 4.34
CA ASP A 530 5.52 38.17 3.05
C ASP A 530 6.34 39.48 2.86
N ALA A 531 7.00 39.95 3.91
CA ALA A 531 7.79 41.18 3.93
C ALA A 531 9.19 40.94 4.54
N PRO A 532 10.11 40.27 3.82
CA PRO A 532 11.42 39.88 4.35
C PRO A 532 12.29 41.08 4.79
N ASP A 533 12.07 42.26 4.20
CA ASP A 533 12.77 43.48 4.59
C ASP A 533 12.37 43.97 5.98
N TYR A 534 11.09 43.80 6.37
CA TYR A 534 10.65 44.07 7.74
C TYR A 534 11.29 43.09 8.72
N TYR A 535 11.32 41.80 8.37
CA TYR A 535 11.96 40.79 9.20
C TYR A 535 13.46 41.08 9.46
N LYS A 536 14.21 41.45 8.41
CA LYS A 536 15.62 41.83 8.52
C LYS A 536 15.84 43.04 9.42
N ARG A 537 14.99 44.07 9.30
CA ARG A 537 15.07 45.31 10.08
C ARG A 537 14.78 45.11 11.56
N ILE A 538 13.94 44.15 11.91
CA ILE A 538 13.65 43.81 13.31
C ILE A 538 14.75 42.90 13.90
N GLY A 539 15.83 42.60 13.15
CA GLY A 539 17.08 42.08 13.70
C GLY A 539 16.97 40.74 14.46
N GLY A 540 15.95 39.93 14.18
CA GLY A 540 15.70 38.69 14.92
C GLY A 540 15.43 38.89 16.42
N HIS A 541 15.01 40.09 16.84
CA HIS A 541 14.67 40.39 18.22
C HIS A 541 13.47 39.55 18.66
N CYS A 542 13.67 38.76 19.71
CA CYS A 542 12.71 37.79 20.28
C CYS A 542 11.47 38.44 20.94
N GLU A 543 11.30 39.75 20.80
CA GLU A 543 10.22 40.52 21.42
C GLU A 543 9.00 40.68 20.51
N LEU A 544 9.15 40.40 19.21
CA LEU A 544 8.02 40.01 18.38
C LEU A 544 7.50 38.69 18.96
N HIS A 545 6.41 38.71 19.73
CA HIS A 545 5.69 37.49 20.13
C HIS A 545 5.00 36.81 18.93
N VAL A 546 5.62 36.89 17.74
CA VAL A 546 5.13 36.41 16.46
C VAL A 546 6.15 35.42 15.93
N GLN A 547 5.74 34.16 15.85
CA GLN A 547 6.51 33.10 15.24
C GLN A 547 6.23 33.06 13.73
N LEU A 548 7.28 32.95 12.92
CA LEU A 548 7.16 32.88 11.46
C LEU A 548 7.19 31.44 10.97
N ILE A 549 6.43 31.17 9.91
CA ILE A 549 6.52 29.90 9.20
C ILE A 549 7.92 29.80 8.57
N ASP A 550 8.64 28.75 8.94
CA ASP A 550 10.01 28.47 8.49
C ASP A 550 10.02 27.14 7.73
N ILE A 551 9.89 27.21 6.41
CA ILE A 551 9.84 26.06 5.49
C ILE A 551 10.92 26.15 4.40
N GLU A 552 11.96 26.97 4.60
CA GLU A 552 13.01 27.18 3.59
C GLU A 552 13.76 25.89 3.26
N PHE A 553 13.94 25.01 4.25
CA PHE A 553 14.55 23.69 4.06
C PHE A 553 13.80 22.79 3.08
N ALA A 554 12.49 23.02 2.85
CA ALA A 554 11.68 22.22 1.94
C ALA A 554 11.98 22.51 0.46
N ASN A 555 12.73 23.59 0.16
CA ASN A 555 13.19 23.96 -1.17
C ASN A 555 12.07 23.95 -2.24
N LEU A 556 10.88 24.43 -1.85
CA LEU A 556 9.76 24.61 -2.77
C LEU A 556 10.11 25.69 -3.79
N ASN A 557 9.71 25.50 -5.04
CA ASN A 557 9.84 26.57 -6.03
C ASN A 557 8.89 27.74 -5.67
N SER A 558 9.16 28.90 -6.26
CA SER A 558 8.44 30.15 -5.99
C SER A 558 6.93 30.01 -6.25
N ASP A 559 6.53 29.33 -7.32
CA ASP A 559 5.12 29.10 -7.66
C ASP A 559 4.40 28.26 -6.59
N LYS A 560 4.98 27.13 -6.16
CA LYS A 560 4.39 26.28 -5.11
C LYS A 560 4.36 26.97 -3.76
N GLN A 561 5.39 27.74 -3.43
CA GLN A 561 5.43 28.52 -2.20
C GLN A 561 4.35 29.61 -2.21
N ASN A 562 4.13 30.28 -3.34
CA ASN A 562 3.07 31.26 -3.51
C ASN A 562 1.68 30.62 -3.42
N MET A 563 1.48 29.46 -4.04
CA MET A 563 0.25 28.68 -3.96
C MET A 563 -0.07 28.28 -2.51
N LEU A 564 0.93 27.77 -1.78
CA LEU A 564 0.77 27.43 -0.37
C LEU A 564 0.43 28.67 0.46
N ASN A 565 1.17 29.77 0.29
CA ASN A 565 0.92 31.02 1.00
C ASN A 565 -0.48 31.61 0.71
N LYS A 566 -0.96 31.50 -0.53
CA LYS A 566 -2.32 31.88 -0.94
C LYS A 566 -3.35 31.03 -0.18
N TYR A 567 -3.18 29.71 -0.17
CA TYR A 567 -4.06 28.80 0.57
C TYR A 567 -4.07 29.10 2.09
N LEU A 568 -2.89 29.28 2.69
CA LEU A 568 -2.77 29.60 4.12
C LEU A 568 -3.48 30.92 4.47
N ARG A 569 -3.35 31.94 3.62
CA ARG A 569 -3.96 33.25 3.83
C ARG A 569 -5.47 33.23 3.59
N ASP A 570 -5.89 32.75 2.43
CA ASP A 570 -7.26 32.94 1.94
C ASP A 570 -8.21 31.86 2.50
N ASN A 571 -7.75 30.62 2.68
CA ASN A 571 -8.59 29.51 3.13
C ASN A 571 -8.51 29.28 4.65
N LEU A 572 -7.31 29.40 5.25
CA LEU A 572 -7.09 29.17 6.68
C LEU A 572 -7.03 30.45 7.52
N GLY A 573 -6.90 31.63 6.90
CA GLY A 573 -6.88 32.92 7.60
C GLY A 573 -5.58 33.18 8.37
N VAL A 574 -4.45 32.62 7.93
CA VAL A 574 -3.14 32.85 8.55
C VAL A 574 -2.70 34.30 8.30
N ARG A 575 -2.26 34.97 9.37
CA ARG A 575 -1.83 36.37 9.33
C ARG A 575 -0.49 36.52 8.60
N THR A 576 -0.28 37.66 7.93
CA THR A 576 0.99 37.98 7.28
C THR A 576 1.83 38.92 8.13
N LEU A 577 3.16 38.91 7.93
CA LEU A 577 4.06 39.81 8.64
C LEU A 577 3.74 41.28 8.34
N SER A 578 3.37 41.60 7.09
CA SER A 578 2.94 42.93 6.68
C SER A 578 1.65 43.43 7.38
N GLN A 579 0.79 42.53 7.86
CA GLN A 579 -0.40 42.88 8.64
C GLN A 579 -0.10 43.11 10.12
N LEU A 580 0.96 42.49 10.64
CA LEU A 580 1.35 42.57 12.04
C LEU A 580 2.27 43.76 12.32
N VAL A 581 3.12 44.11 11.34
CA VAL A 581 4.12 45.17 11.47
C VAL A 581 3.62 46.45 10.79
N ASN A 582 3.55 47.53 11.56
CA ASN A 582 3.27 48.86 11.07
C ASN A 582 4.56 49.68 10.99
N GLU A 583 4.87 50.20 9.82
CA GLU A 583 5.94 51.18 9.64
C GLU A 583 5.43 52.59 9.96
N ARG A 584 6.11 53.32 10.84
CA ARG A 584 5.75 54.67 11.29
C ARG A 584 6.91 55.64 11.06
N LEU A 585 6.60 56.93 10.98
CA LEU A 585 7.62 57.98 10.96
C LEU A 585 8.31 58.01 12.33
N ALA A 586 9.64 58.07 12.35
CA ALA A 586 10.40 58.14 13.59
C ALA A 586 10.40 59.56 14.17
N ASP A 587 10.31 59.68 15.49
CA ASP A 587 10.22 60.97 16.21
C ASP A 587 11.45 61.87 16.01
N ASN A 588 12.58 61.30 15.60
CA ASN A 588 13.82 62.03 15.30
C ASN A 588 13.85 62.67 13.90
N SER A 589 12.79 62.52 13.10
CA SER A 589 12.71 63.13 11.77
C SER A 589 12.57 64.65 11.89
N GLN A 590 13.44 65.40 11.21
CA GLN A 590 13.49 66.86 11.31
C GLN A 590 12.87 67.53 10.07
N HIS A 591 11.96 68.48 10.30
CA HIS A 591 11.40 69.31 9.24
C HIS A 591 12.48 70.13 8.52
N CYS A 592 12.27 70.35 7.22
CA CYS A 592 13.10 71.28 6.47
C CYS A 592 12.98 72.67 7.09
N LYS A 593 14.11 73.38 7.25
CA LYS A 593 14.16 74.73 7.83
C LYS A 593 13.57 75.80 6.89
N ILE A 594 13.22 75.42 5.66
CA ILE A 594 12.68 76.28 4.61
C ILE A 594 11.17 76.07 4.53
N ASP A 595 10.40 77.03 5.04
CA ASP A 595 8.95 77.08 4.84
C ASP A 595 8.64 77.19 3.34
N GLY A 596 7.82 76.26 2.83
CA GLY A 596 7.48 76.22 1.41
C GLY A 596 8.64 75.75 0.51
N CYS A 597 9.48 74.82 0.98
CA CYS A 597 10.54 74.19 0.20
C CYS A 597 10.17 73.89 -1.28
N SER A 598 11.03 74.31 -2.20
CA SER A 598 10.87 74.15 -3.66
C SER A 598 10.65 72.69 -4.07
N VAL A 599 11.30 71.74 -3.40
CA VAL A 599 11.17 70.30 -3.66
C VAL A 599 9.74 69.81 -3.37
N ALA A 600 9.21 70.11 -2.18
CA ALA A 600 7.84 69.74 -1.81
C ALA A 600 6.79 70.44 -2.68
N GLN A 601 7.01 71.71 -3.03
CA GLN A 601 6.13 72.43 -3.95
C GLN A 601 6.15 71.81 -5.36
N THR A 602 7.32 71.42 -5.86
CA THR A 602 7.47 70.80 -7.19
C THR A 602 6.74 69.46 -7.24
N VAL A 603 6.93 68.59 -6.24
CA VAL A 603 6.21 67.31 -6.13
C VAL A 603 4.71 67.54 -6.08
N LYS A 604 4.25 68.48 -5.22
CA LYS A 604 2.82 68.79 -5.09
C LYS A 604 2.23 69.30 -6.41
N LYS A 605 2.92 70.17 -7.12
CA LYS A 605 2.49 70.68 -8.44
C LYS A 605 2.40 69.56 -9.47
N LYS A 606 3.37 68.65 -9.52
CA LYS A 606 3.35 67.51 -10.46
C LYS A 606 2.21 66.53 -10.16
N LEU A 607 1.95 66.21 -8.89
CA LEU A 607 0.90 65.25 -8.51
C LEU A 607 -0.53 65.77 -8.73
N ILE A 608 -0.75 67.09 -8.64
CA ILE A 608 -2.07 67.71 -8.86
C ILE A 608 -2.30 68.03 -10.35
N HIS A 609 -1.28 67.89 -11.20
CA HIS A 609 -1.38 68.25 -12.62
C HIS A 609 -2.46 67.41 -13.34
N PRO A 610 -3.29 68.00 -14.22
CA PRO A 610 -4.33 67.27 -14.95
C PRO A 610 -3.81 66.07 -15.74
N ASP A 611 -2.66 66.22 -16.43
CA ASP A 611 -2.07 65.11 -17.20
C ASP A 611 -1.55 63.97 -16.32
N MET A 612 -1.10 64.28 -15.10
CA MET A 612 -0.72 63.26 -14.12
C MET A 612 -1.96 62.50 -13.64
N LEU A 613 -3.05 63.21 -13.30
CA LEU A 613 -4.32 62.59 -12.92
C LEU A 613 -4.88 61.72 -14.05
N ASN A 614 -4.92 62.22 -15.28
CA ASN A 614 -5.40 61.48 -16.45
C ASN A 614 -4.52 60.25 -16.75
N GLY A 615 -3.20 60.38 -16.62
CA GLY A 615 -2.27 59.26 -16.75
C GLY A 615 -2.49 58.18 -15.69
N LEU A 616 -2.68 58.56 -14.43
CA LEU A 616 -3.00 57.62 -13.34
C LEU A 616 -4.33 56.90 -13.59
N VAL A 617 -5.39 57.64 -13.93
CA VAL A 617 -6.71 57.08 -14.23
C VAL A 617 -6.66 56.09 -15.40
N ARG A 618 -5.95 56.46 -16.48
CA ARG A 618 -5.77 55.62 -17.68
C ARG A 618 -5.01 54.32 -17.39
N ILE A 619 -3.92 54.36 -16.62
CA ILE A 619 -3.22 53.12 -16.21
C ILE A 619 -4.08 52.26 -15.31
N ILE A 620 -4.74 52.86 -14.32
CA ILE A 620 -5.53 52.10 -13.34
C ILE A 620 -6.68 51.36 -14.03
N GLN A 621 -7.33 51.97 -15.02
CA GLN A 621 -8.36 51.32 -15.84
C GLN A 621 -7.81 50.22 -16.71
N HIS A 622 -6.67 50.47 -17.35
CA HIS A 622 -6.02 49.45 -18.16
C HIS A 622 -5.60 48.23 -17.33
N ALA A 623 -5.13 48.44 -16.10
CA ALA A 623 -4.79 47.38 -15.16
C ALA A 623 -6.03 46.69 -14.54
N ASP A 624 -7.15 47.38 -14.41
CA ASP A 624 -8.39 46.88 -13.80
C ASP A 624 -9.32 46.18 -14.80
N GLY A 625 -8.80 45.28 -15.65
CA GLY A 625 -9.55 44.53 -16.69
C GLY A 625 -10.80 43.72 -16.23
N ARG A 626 -11.24 43.87 -14.97
CA ARG A 626 -12.47 43.33 -14.37
C ARG A 626 -13.60 44.37 -14.22
N GLY A 627 -13.37 45.65 -14.52
CA GLY A 627 -14.39 46.70 -14.46
C GLY A 627 -14.89 47.04 -13.04
N ARG A 628 -14.00 47.03 -12.03
CA ARG A 628 -14.38 47.27 -10.61
C ARG A 628 -14.70 48.74 -10.31
N LEU A 629 -14.17 49.68 -11.10
CA LEU A 629 -14.50 51.10 -11.00
C LEU A 629 -14.92 51.67 -12.36
N THR A 630 -15.98 52.47 -12.38
CA THR A 630 -16.29 53.31 -13.55
C THR A 630 -15.28 54.44 -13.68
N LEU A 631 -15.04 54.87 -14.92
CA LEU A 631 -14.03 55.87 -15.25
C LEU A 631 -14.20 57.17 -14.48
N GLU A 632 -15.45 57.64 -14.42
CA GLU A 632 -15.87 58.84 -13.71
C GLU A 632 -15.64 58.71 -12.19
N THR A 633 -16.00 57.57 -11.59
CA THR A 633 -15.82 57.34 -10.14
C THR A 633 -14.35 57.30 -9.73
N CYS A 634 -13.49 56.70 -10.57
CA CYS A 634 -12.04 56.66 -10.32
C CYS A 634 -11.42 58.06 -10.39
N HIS A 635 -11.76 58.81 -11.45
CA HIS A 635 -11.27 60.16 -11.66
C HIS A 635 -11.68 61.10 -10.51
N ASP A 636 -12.94 61.09 -10.10
CA ASP A 636 -13.43 62.00 -9.05
C ASP A 636 -12.84 61.70 -7.67
N LYS A 637 -12.72 60.41 -7.31
CA LYS A 637 -12.07 60.00 -6.05
C LYS A 637 -10.61 60.42 -6.00
N LEU A 638 -9.85 60.19 -7.07
CA LEU A 638 -8.44 60.57 -7.14
C LEU A 638 -8.25 62.07 -7.16
N LYS A 639 -9.08 62.80 -7.92
CA LYS A 639 -9.04 64.26 -7.96
C LYS A 639 -9.28 64.88 -6.58
N ALA A 640 -10.32 64.42 -5.87
CA ALA A 640 -10.60 64.90 -4.52
C ALA A 640 -9.43 64.61 -3.55
N ALA A 641 -8.89 63.39 -3.60
CA ALA A 641 -7.80 62.99 -2.72
C ALA A 641 -6.47 63.71 -3.01
N LEU A 642 -6.10 63.89 -4.29
CA LEU A 642 -4.88 64.60 -4.69
C LEU A 642 -4.93 66.09 -4.36
N VAL A 643 -6.11 66.71 -4.36
CA VAL A 643 -6.30 68.11 -3.94
C VAL A 643 -6.09 68.25 -2.43
N GLU A 644 -6.60 67.31 -1.63
CA GLU A 644 -6.42 67.30 -0.17
C GLU A 644 -5.01 66.88 0.28
N LEU A 645 -4.23 66.28 -0.60
CA LEU A 645 -2.89 65.77 -0.33
C LEU A 645 -1.92 66.89 0.11
N LYS A 646 -1.28 66.69 1.26
CA LYS A 646 -0.21 67.56 1.74
C LYS A 646 1.15 66.94 1.39
N VAL A 647 2.09 67.77 0.95
CA VAL A 647 3.48 67.36 0.73
C VAL A 647 4.37 68.20 1.62
N GLN A 648 5.15 67.57 2.49
CA GLN A 648 6.05 68.23 3.44
C GLN A 648 7.49 67.80 3.19
N CYS A 649 8.43 68.75 3.28
CA CYS A 649 9.85 68.47 3.12
C CYS A 649 10.53 68.24 4.49
N MET A 650 11.37 67.23 4.57
CA MET A 650 12.16 66.86 5.75
C MET A 650 13.66 66.96 5.43
N ASN A 651 14.47 67.45 6.36
CA ASN A 651 15.93 67.38 6.24
C ASN A 651 16.42 65.95 6.43
N ASP A 652 15.91 65.30 7.47
CA ASP A 652 16.14 63.88 7.77
C ASP A 652 14.79 63.18 7.90
N LEU A 653 14.62 62.10 7.14
CA LEU A 653 13.39 61.31 7.11
C LEU A 653 13.72 59.88 7.53
N MET A 654 13.31 59.51 8.75
CA MET A 654 13.55 58.19 9.32
C MET A 654 12.22 57.48 9.56
N SER A 655 12.20 56.18 9.31
CA SER A 655 11.07 55.29 9.60
C SER A 655 11.44 54.27 10.65
N VAL A 656 10.48 53.87 11.48
CA VAL A 656 10.65 52.86 12.51
C VAL A 656 9.51 51.85 12.42
N LEU A 657 9.78 50.58 12.71
CA LEU A 657 8.78 49.52 12.73
C LEU A 657 8.15 49.42 14.11
N SER A 658 6.86 49.08 14.14
CA SER A 658 6.08 48.91 15.37
C SER A 658 5.13 47.72 15.26
N VAL A 659 4.91 47.01 16.37
CA VAL A 659 3.93 45.92 16.50
C VAL A 659 3.15 46.16 17.78
N ASP A 660 1.81 46.10 17.72
CA ASP A 660 0.91 46.37 18.85
C ASP A 660 1.29 47.65 19.64
N ASP A 661 1.57 48.74 18.90
CA ASP A 661 2.03 50.05 19.41
C ASP A 661 3.39 50.08 20.13
N LYS A 662 4.11 48.96 20.19
CA LYS A 662 5.51 48.91 20.65
C LYS A 662 6.45 49.24 19.49
N VAL A 663 7.30 50.25 19.68
CA VAL A 663 8.24 50.74 18.67
C VAL A 663 9.60 50.03 18.82
N PHE A 664 10.12 49.48 17.72
CA PHE A 664 11.45 48.87 17.68
C PHE A 664 12.49 49.91 17.32
N VAL A 665 13.10 50.57 18.31
CA VAL A 665 14.03 51.69 18.10
C VAL A 665 15.21 51.32 17.18
N ASP A 666 15.70 50.08 17.27
CA ASP A 666 16.81 49.58 16.44
C ASP A 666 16.43 49.30 14.98
N SER A 667 15.13 49.35 14.64
CA SER A 667 14.62 49.15 13.27
C SER A 667 14.61 50.42 12.41
N GLN A 668 15.21 51.50 12.90
CA GLN A 668 15.27 52.79 12.23
C GLN A 668 15.94 52.67 10.85
N GLN A 669 15.24 53.12 9.81
CA GLN A 669 15.75 53.14 8.45
C GLN A 669 15.50 54.50 7.81
N GLU A 670 16.53 55.02 7.14
CA GLU A 670 16.43 56.21 6.33
C GLU A 670 15.52 56.00 5.10
N LYS A 671 14.57 56.92 4.95
CA LYS A 671 13.64 56.98 3.82
C LYS A 671 13.88 58.23 3.00
N LYS A 672 13.54 58.16 1.72
CA LYS A 672 13.54 59.30 0.79
C LYS A 672 12.14 59.89 0.68
N SER A 673 11.12 59.07 0.89
CA SER A 673 9.73 59.50 0.96
C SER A 673 8.91 58.59 1.88
N PHE A 674 7.91 59.14 2.56
CA PHE A 674 7.05 58.39 3.48
C PHE A 674 5.63 58.95 3.48
N LEU A 675 4.61 58.09 3.56
CA LEU A 675 3.21 58.51 3.65
C LEU A 675 2.69 58.32 5.08
N VAL A 676 2.11 59.37 5.65
CA VAL A 676 1.30 59.29 6.87
C VAL A 676 -0.07 59.86 6.56
N GLU A 677 -1.10 59.02 6.60
CA GLU A 677 -2.48 59.38 6.27
C GLU A 677 -2.60 60.08 4.89
N LYS A 678 -2.79 61.40 4.88
CA LYS A 678 -2.91 62.25 3.67
C LYS A 678 -1.71 63.19 3.48
N THR A 679 -0.57 62.90 4.11
CA THR A 679 0.65 63.70 4.04
C THR A 679 1.82 62.88 3.52
N ILE A 680 2.38 63.27 2.39
CA ILE A 680 3.63 62.72 1.85
C ILE A 680 4.79 63.56 2.39
N TYR A 681 5.66 62.92 3.16
CA TYR A 681 6.94 63.47 3.58
C TYR A 681 8.00 63.10 2.55
N VAL A 682 8.77 64.08 2.09
CA VAL A 682 9.88 63.87 1.16
C VAL A 682 11.17 64.44 1.75
N ARG A 683 12.27 63.70 1.60
CA ARG A 683 13.59 64.18 2.01
C ARG A 683 14.06 65.28 1.07
N HIS A 684 14.68 66.32 1.62
CA HIS A 684 15.23 67.44 0.85
C HIS A 684 16.32 66.93 -0.10
N THR A 685 16.29 67.41 -1.35
CA THR A 685 17.29 67.11 -2.38
C THR A 685 17.92 68.43 -2.82
N ASP A 686 19.22 68.59 -2.56
CA ASP A 686 19.98 69.74 -3.07
C ASP A 686 20.36 69.53 -4.55
N SER A 687 20.67 70.61 -5.27
CA SER A 687 21.12 70.55 -6.67
C SER A 687 22.41 69.75 -6.90
N ASP A 688 23.15 69.44 -5.83
CA ASP A 688 24.43 68.75 -5.86
C ASP A 688 24.31 67.22 -5.63
N CYS A 689 23.09 66.68 -5.50
CA CYS A 689 22.91 65.24 -5.32
C CYS A 689 23.13 64.46 -6.64
N GLY A 690 23.90 63.37 -6.57
CA GLY A 690 24.22 62.56 -7.75
C GLY A 690 22.98 61.95 -8.42
N ASN A 691 23.06 61.71 -9.73
CA ASN A 691 21.94 61.21 -10.55
C ASN A 691 21.36 59.87 -10.03
N ASP A 692 22.19 59.02 -9.42
CA ASP A 692 21.78 57.77 -8.81
C ASP A 692 20.91 57.98 -7.55
N TYR A 693 21.24 58.99 -6.74
CA TYR A 693 20.46 59.36 -5.55
C TYR A 693 19.08 59.88 -5.94
N ILE A 694 19.02 60.79 -6.92
CA ILE A 694 17.76 61.32 -7.47
C ILE A 694 16.91 60.17 -8.04
N THR A 695 17.55 59.21 -8.71
CA THR A 695 16.87 58.04 -9.26
C THR A 695 16.21 57.18 -8.18
N LEU A 696 16.92 56.92 -7.07
CA LEU A 696 16.37 56.19 -5.93
C LEU A 696 15.28 56.98 -5.20
N TRP A 697 15.43 58.30 -5.11
CA TRP A 697 14.46 59.20 -4.49
C TRP A 697 13.12 59.17 -5.25
N TYR A 698 13.12 59.30 -6.57
CA TYR A 698 11.90 59.20 -7.38
C TYR A 698 11.32 57.79 -7.37
N LYS A 699 12.16 56.76 -7.30
CA LYS A 699 11.70 55.36 -7.17
C LYS A 699 10.90 55.17 -5.89
N GLU A 700 11.41 55.65 -4.75
CA GLU A 700 10.71 55.54 -3.47
C GLU A 700 9.43 56.40 -3.45
N LEU A 701 9.49 57.61 -4.00
CA LEU A 701 8.32 58.49 -4.13
C LEU A 701 7.21 57.84 -4.94
N THR A 702 7.57 57.13 -6.02
CA THR A 702 6.62 56.39 -6.85
C THR A 702 5.88 55.32 -6.06
N VAL A 703 6.60 54.55 -5.22
CA VAL A 703 5.99 53.53 -4.35
C VAL A 703 5.03 54.18 -3.33
N VAL A 704 5.43 55.31 -2.75
CA VAL A 704 4.62 56.05 -1.78
C VAL A 704 3.35 56.61 -2.42
N VAL A 705 3.44 57.16 -3.63
CA VAL A 705 2.27 57.64 -4.40
C VAL A 705 1.36 56.47 -4.78
N ASN A 706 1.90 55.34 -5.22
CA ASN A 706 1.11 54.14 -5.50
C ASN A 706 0.36 53.63 -4.26
N SER A 707 1.00 53.68 -3.08
CA SER A 707 0.37 53.34 -1.79
C SER A 707 -0.77 54.31 -1.44
N PHE A 708 -0.56 55.61 -1.64
CA PHE A 708 -1.60 56.63 -1.46
C PHE A 708 -2.80 56.37 -2.38
N VAL A 709 -2.55 56.16 -3.68
CA VAL A 709 -3.60 55.87 -4.67
C VAL A 709 -4.37 54.59 -4.31
N SER A 710 -3.66 53.53 -3.91
CA SER A 710 -4.27 52.29 -3.44
C SER A 710 -5.18 52.52 -2.23
N SER A 711 -4.76 53.36 -1.27
CA SER A 711 -5.55 53.68 -0.08
C SER A 711 -6.83 54.47 -0.39
N VAL A 712 -6.79 55.36 -1.38
CA VAL A 712 -7.94 56.18 -1.82
C VAL A 712 -8.98 55.32 -2.54
N LEU A 713 -8.52 54.38 -3.37
CA LEU A 713 -9.40 53.53 -4.15
C LEU A 713 -9.90 52.29 -3.40
N GLY A 714 -9.24 51.91 -2.31
CA GLY A 714 -9.61 50.76 -1.47
C GLY A 714 -9.16 49.40 -2.02
N PHE A 715 -8.25 49.39 -3.00
CA PHE A 715 -7.61 48.17 -3.52
C PHE A 715 -6.18 48.46 -4.00
N LYS A 716 -5.35 47.42 -4.08
CA LYS A 716 -3.93 47.54 -4.48
C LYS A 716 -3.81 47.83 -5.98
N THR A 717 -3.10 48.90 -6.33
CA THR A 717 -2.77 49.30 -7.71
C THR A 717 -1.31 48.99 -8.03
N ASP A 718 -0.97 48.77 -9.29
CA ASP A 718 0.43 48.61 -9.75
C ASP A 718 0.75 49.64 -10.84
N ILE A 719 1.03 50.86 -10.40
CA ILE A 719 1.27 52.03 -11.26
C ILE A 719 2.78 52.35 -11.33
N CYS A 720 3.63 51.48 -10.77
CA CYS A 720 4.99 51.84 -10.36
C CYS A 720 5.97 52.02 -11.53
N GLY A 721 5.77 51.29 -12.64
CA GLY A 721 6.71 51.32 -13.78
C GLY A 721 6.72 52.68 -14.51
N ASN A 722 5.57 53.15 -14.95
CA ASN A 722 5.45 54.37 -15.76
C ASN A 722 5.61 55.64 -14.93
N MET A 723 5.11 55.62 -13.68
CA MET A 723 5.10 56.80 -12.80
C MET A 723 6.51 57.30 -12.44
N GLN A 724 7.50 56.39 -12.33
CA GLN A 724 8.87 56.79 -12.04
C GLN A 724 9.45 57.70 -13.14
N THR A 725 9.09 57.43 -14.40
CA THR A 725 9.50 58.23 -15.55
C THR A 725 8.73 59.55 -15.60
N TRP A 726 7.42 59.53 -15.34
CA TRP A 726 6.57 60.72 -15.35
C TRP A 726 6.96 61.76 -14.31
N LEU A 727 7.35 61.31 -13.10
CA LEU A 727 7.80 62.22 -12.04
C LEU A 727 9.09 62.95 -12.41
N ARG A 728 9.88 62.42 -13.36
CA ARG A 728 11.09 63.07 -13.89
C ARG A 728 10.82 64.03 -15.03
N PHE A 729 9.69 63.90 -15.73
CA PHE A 729 9.38 64.80 -16.84
C PHE A 729 9.29 66.25 -16.37
N GLU A 730 9.95 67.12 -17.11
CA GLU A 730 9.76 68.57 -16.99
C GLU A 730 8.44 68.99 -17.63
N ASP A 731 8.06 68.33 -18.73
CA ASP A 731 6.78 68.48 -19.44
C ASP A 731 5.89 67.23 -19.25
N LEU A 732 4.79 67.40 -18.51
CA LEU A 732 3.87 66.31 -18.17
C LEU A 732 2.92 65.94 -19.32
N THR A 733 2.86 66.71 -20.41
CA THR A 733 2.06 66.35 -21.60
C THR A 733 2.59 65.09 -22.30
N LEU A 734 3.89 64.79 -22.11
CA LEU A 734 4.55 63.60 -22.62
C LEU A 734 4.01 62.30 -22.01
N ILE A 735 3.31 62.37 -20.86
CA ILE A 735 2.68 61.20 -20.22
C ILE A 735 1.73 60.50 -21.19
N ALA A 736 0.90 61.26 -21.92
CA ALA A 736 -0.04 60.70 -22.89
C ALA A 736 0.70 59.94 -24.00
N THR A 737 1.76 60.54 -24.54
CA THR A 737 2.57 59.92 -25.60
C THR A 737 3.32 58.68 -25.14
N GLU A 738 3.75 58.64 -23.88
CA GLU A 738 4.44 57.46 -23.31
C GLU A 738 3.44 56.31 -23.08
N LEU A 739 2.25 56.62 -22.60
CA LEU A 739 1.15 55.66 -22.49
C LEU A 739 0.71 55.08 -23.83
N ASP A 740 0.72 55.91 -24.88
CA ASP A 740 0.43 55.49 -26.25
C ASP A 740 1.50 54.53 -26.79
N LYS A 741 2.79 54.79 -26.52
CA LYS A 741 3.90 53.89 -26.89
C LYS A 741 3.81 52.55 -26.17
N ASP A 742 3.37 52.55 -24.91
CA ASP A 742 3.21 51.35 -24.08
C ASP A 742 1.90 50.59 -24.36
N ASN A 743 1.15 50.96 -25.42
CA ASN A 743 -0.13 50.35 -25.81
C ASN A 743 -1.21 50.36 -24.70
N VAL A 744 -1.17 51.32 -23.78
CA VAL A 744 -2.20 51.48 -22.74
C VAL A 744 -3.46 52.05 -23.41
N ALA A 745 -4.61 51.41 -23.28
CA ALA A 745 -5.83 51.84 -24.00
C ALA A 745 -6.23 53.30 -23.69
N THR A 746 -6.57 54.09 -24.71
CA THR A 746 -7.21 55.40 -24.55
C THR A 746 -8.67 55.19 -24.18
N CYS A 747 -9.08 55.69 -23.01
CA CYS A 747 -10.49 55.70 -22.66
C CYS A 747 -11.11 56.98 -23.25
N SER A 748 -11.88 56.83 -24.32
CA SER A 748 -12.65 57.92 -24.90
C SER A 748 -13.79 58.31 -23.95
N PHE A 749 -13.86 59.60 -23.62
CA PHE A 749 -15.05 60.21 -23.04
C PHE A 749 -16.25 59.93 -23.96
N GLY A 750 -17.37 59.54 -23.36
CA GLY A 750 -18.55 59.10 -24.08
C GLY A 750 -19.10 60.13 -25.06
N HIS A 751 -19.41 59.66 -26.27
CA HIS A 751 -20.69 59.95 -26.88
C HIS A 751 -21.22 58.67 -27.51
N GLU A 752 -22.27 58.14 -26.90
CA GLU A 752 -23.11 57.10 -27.47
C GLU A 752 -23.64 57.57 -28.84
N GLY A 753 -23.49 56.72 -29.87
CA GLY A 753 -24.11 56.93 -31.18
C GLY A 753 -23.15 57.17 -32.34
N ALA A 754 -22.24 56.22 -32.61
CA ALA A 754 -21.67 56.00 -33.94
C ALA A 754 -20.95 54.64 -33.96
N GLU A 755 -21.70 53.55 -34.10
CA GLU A 755 -21.15 52.42 -34.85
C GLU A 755 -20.80 52.94 -36.25
N GLN A 756 -19.60 52.59 -36.74
CA GLN A 756 -19.03 52.93 -38.06
C GLN A 756 -18.34 54.30 -38.18
N GLU A 757 -17.12 54.39 -37.64
CA GLU A 757 -16.01 54.95 -38.44
C GLU A 757 -15.12 53.80 -38.91
N ARG A 758 -15.46 53.35 -40.12
CA ARG A 758 -14.60 52.59 -41.00
C ARG A 758 -13.32 53.41 -41.22
N CYS A 759 -12.18 52.73 -41.23
CA CYS A 759 -11.03 53.20 -41.98
C CYS A 759 -11.51 53.43 -43.42
N ASP A 760 -11.66 54.69 -43.85
CA ASP A 760 -11.93 55.06 -45.24
C ASP A 760 -10.69 54.72 -46.08
N VAL A 761 -10.55 53.44 -46.43
CA VAL A 761 -9.60 53.00 -47.46
C VAL A 761 -10.39 52.87 -48.76
N ALA A 762 -10.10 53.73 -49.74
CA ALA A 762 -10.81 53.74 -51.02
C ALA A 762 -10.63 52.39 -51.75
N LEU A 763 -11.74 51.74 -52.13
CA LEU A 763 -11.70 50.56 -53.02
C LEU A 763 -11.00 50.94 -54.33
N GLY A 764 -10.14 50.06 -54.84
CA GLY A 764 -9.27 50.36 -56.00
C GLY A 764 -7.91 50.96 -55.66
N SER A 765 -7.65 51.31 -54.39
CA SER A 765 -6.32 51.72 -53.94
C SER A 765 -5.40 50.52 -53.69
N LEU A 766 -4.10 50.72 -53.86
CA LEU A 766 -3.09 49.72 -53.51
C LEU A 766 -3.16 49.40 -52.02
N VAL A 767 -3.13 48.12 -51.65
CA VAL A 767 -3.11 47.69 -50.24
C VAL A 767 -1.90 48.34 -49.54
N PRO A 768 -2.11 49.15 -48.48
CA PRO A 768 -1.03 49.80 -47.74
C PRO A 768 0.02 48.81 -47.22
N ALA A 769 1.29 49.21 -47.17
CA ALA A 769 2.39 48.32 -46.78
C ALA A 769 2.20 47.65 -45.41
N MET A 770 1.55 48.34 -44.45
CA MET A 770 1.22 47.80 -43.13
C MET A 770 0.16 46.68 -43.15
N LEU A 771 -0.73 46.65 -44.16
CA LEU A 771 -1.75 45.61 -44.32
C LEU A 771 -1.28 44.47 -45.22
N ARG A 772 -0.19 44.64 -46.00
CA ARG A 772 0.39 43.57 -46.83
C ARG A 772 0.89 42.39 -46.00
N SER A 773 1.42 42.64 -44.80
CA SER A 773 1.82 41.57 -43.87
C SER A 773 0.63 40.87 -43.20
N GLN A 774 -0.60 41.41 -43.35
CA GLN A 774 -1.84 40.89 -42.76
C GLN A 774 -2.75 40.20 -43.79
N LEU A 775 -2.31 40.06 -45.05
CA LEU A 775 -3.03 39.31 -46.07
C LEU A 775 -3.03 37.82 -45.72
N GLN A 776 -4.23 37.27 -45.53
CA GLN A 776 -4.41 35.83 -45.37
C GLN A 776 -4.54 35.15 -46.72
N GLU A 777 -3.65 34.18 -46.96
CA GLU A 777 -3.61 33.40 -48.20
C GLU A 777 -4.70 32.34 -48.27
N LEU A 778 -5.23 31.88 -47.12
CA LEU A 778 -6.39 31.00 -46.99
C LEU A 778 -7.21 31.44 -45.77
N THR A 779 -8.54 31.37 -45.87
CA THR A 779 -9.52 31.95 -44.93
C THR A 779 -9.85 31.02 -43.75
N SER A 780 -9.45 31.40 -42.53
CA SER A 780 -9.80 30.79 -41.22
C SER A 780 -9.47 29.29 -41.01
N PHE A 781 -9.40 28.85 -39.74
CA PHE A 781 -9.17 27.44 -39.36
C PHE A 781 -10.47 26.62 -39.28
N GLN A 782 -11.63 27.22 -39.54
CA GLN A 782 -12.88 26.47 -39.62
C GLN A 782 -12.92 25.71 -40.95
N HIS A 783 -12.89 24.39 -40.85
CA HIS A 783 -12.76 23.39 -41.92
C HIS A 783 -13.63 23.63 -43.17
N ASP A 784 -14.78 24.30 -43.02
CA ASP A 784 -15.78 24.44 -44.09
C ASP A 784 -15.61 25.67 -45.01
N ARG A 785 -14.62 26.56 -44.79
CA ARG A 785 -14.54 27.88 -45.49
C ARG A 785 -13.23 28.20 -46.22
N LEU A 786 -12.40 27.22 -46.57
CA LEU A 786 -11.19 27.47 -47.37
C LEU A 786 -11.55 27.85 -48.82
N LEU A 787 -11.12 29.05 -49.27
CA LEU A 787 -11.40 29.63 -50.61
C LEU A 787 -12.87 30.02 -50.89
N GLN A 788 -13.66 30.23 -49.83
CA GLN A 788 -15.01 30.76 -49.93
C GLN A 788 -15.06 32.20 -49.41
N PHE A 789 -15.62 33.10 -50.21
CA PHE A 789 -15.75 34.52 -49.87
C PHE A 789 -17.21 34.96 -49.91
N GLU A 790 -17.65 35.66 -48.88
CA GLU A 790 -19.05 36.08 -48.74
C GLU A 790 -19.31 37.49 -49.32
N PRO A 791 -20.52 37.76 -49.85
CA PRO A 791 -20.91 39.10 -50.27
C PRO A 791 -20.75 40.14 -49.15
N GLY A 792 -20.01 41.21 -49.41
CA GLY A 792 -19.72 42.29 -48.48
C GLY A 792 -18.32 42.25 -47.86
N GLU A 793 -17.59 41.13 -47.98
CA GLU A 793 -16.23 40.99 -47.42
C GLU A 793 -15.19 41.87 -48.15
N LEU A 794 -14.30 42.48 -47.38
CA LEU A 794 -13.17 43.28 -47.89
C LEU A 794 -12.00 42.33 -48.21
N VAL A 795 -11.61 42.29 -49.48
CA VAL A 795 -10.59 41.37 -50.00
C VAL A 795 -9.50 42.16 -50.73
N ALA A 796 -8.33 41.55 -50.86
CA ALA A 796 -7.27 42.02 -51.74
C ALA A 796 -7.31 41.22 -53.04
N LEU A 797 -7.48 41.93 -54.17
CA LEU A 797 -7.41 41.38 -55.51
C LEU A 797 -5.97 41.46 -56.03
N HIS A 798 -5.41 40.32 -56.44
CA HIS A 798 -4.10 40.23 -57.08
C HIS A 798 -4.21 40.65 -58.56
N GLN A 799 -3.45 41.67 -58.97
CA GLN A 799 -3.36 42.09 -60.36
C GLN A 799 -2.06 41.56 -60.98
N ARG A 800 -2.18 40.75 -62.03
CA ARG A 800 -1.03 40.25 -62.78
C ARG A 800 -0.48 41.35 -63.69
N THR A 801 0.75 41.77 -63.45
CA THR A 801 1.52 42.63 -64.38
C THR A 801 2.43 41.78 -65.24
N GLU A 802 2.67 42.17 -66.50
CA GLU A 802 3.46 41.40 -67.49
C GLU A 802 4.94 41.18 -67.11
N ASN A 803 5.44 41.79 -66.02
CA ASN A 803 6.77 41.56 -65.46
C ASN A 803 6.67 40.81 -64.11
N ASP A 804 7.27 39.62 -64.05
CA ASP A 804 7.00 38.53 -63.09
C ASP A 804 7.61 38.71 -61.67
N ASP A 805 8.00 39.92 -61.25
CA ASP A 805 8.81 40.11 -60.01
C ASP A 805 8.19 41.00 -58.90
N THR A 806 6.97 41.53 -59.04
CA THR A 806 6.28 42.21 -57.92
C THR A 806 4.77 41.94 -57.88
N ASP A 807 4.33 41.14 -56.91
CA ASP A 807 2.90 40.88 -56.64
C ASP A 807 2.19 42.19 -56.22
N THR A 808 1.25 42.67 -57.03
CA THR A 808 0.54 43.92 -56.77
C THR A 808 -0.89 43.63 -56.32
N PHE A 809 -1.29 44.14 -55.13
CA PHE A 809 -2.59 43.89 -54.53
C PHE A 809 -3.42 45.17 -54.41
N VAL A 810 -4.69 45.09 -54.79
CA VAL A 810 -5.65 46.19 -54.76
C VAL A 810 -6.82 45.84 -53.83
N LEU A 811 -7.28 46.81 -53.05
CA LEU A 811 -8.46 46.66 -52.19
C LEU A 811 -9.74 46.53 -53.02
N ALA A 812 -10.47 45.45 -52.80
CA ALA A 812 -11.72 45.13 -53.45
C ALA A 812 -12.76 44.64 -52.42
N ARG A 813 -14.03 44.59 -52.83
CA ARG A 813 -15.11 44.05 -52.00
C ARG A 813 -15.89 43.01 -52.77
N VAL A 814 -16.20 41.88 -52.16
CA VAL A 814 -16.98 40.82 -52.81
C VAL A 814 -18.44 41.27 -52.93
N VAL A 815 -19.02 41.18 -54.12
CA VAL A 815 -20.40 41.58 -54.40
C VAL A 815 -21.31 40.37 -54.50
N ALA A 816 -20.88 39.34 -55.23
CA ALA A 816 -21.65 38.11 -55.40
C ALA A 816 -20.75 36.97 -55.88
N ARG A 817 -21.09 35.74 -55.52
CA ARG A 817 -20.51 34.52 -56.09
C ARG A 817 -21.27 34.13 -57.37
N SER A 818 -20.57 33.70 -58.41
CA SER A 818 -21.17 33.23 -59.67
C SER A 818 -21.77 31.84 -59.52
N ASP A 819 -22.99 31.61 -60.04
CA ASP A 819 -23.70 30.31 -59.99
C ASP A 819 -23.06 29.23 -60.89
N ARG A 820 -22.03 29.57 -61.69
CA ARG A 820 -21.26 28.59 -62.46
C ARG A 820 -20.37 27.79 -61.51
N SER A 821 -20.83 26.61 -61.09
CA SER A 821 -20.05 25.71 -60.24
C SER A 821 -18.87 25.12 -61.02
N SER A 822 -17.65 25.59 -60.77
CA SER A 822 -16.43 24.89 -61.18
C SER A 822 -16.22 23.68 -60.26
N SER A 823 -15.82 22.53 -60.82
CA SER A 823 -15.44 21.36 -60.00
C SER A 823 -14.13 21.58 -59.21
N ASN A 824 -13.34 22.58 -59.62
CA ASN A 824 -12.11 23.01 -58.96
C ASN A 824 -12.37 24.27 -58.13
N SER A 825 -12.11 24.22 -56.83
CA SER A 825 -12.37 25.29 -55.87
C SER A 825 -11.57 26.57 -56.15
N TRP A 826 -10.38 26.47 -56.76
CA TRP A 826 -9.54 27.63 -57.10
C TRP A 826 -10.09 28.48 -58.24
N LEU A 827 -10.89 27.88 -59.13
CA LEU A 827 -11.46 28.53 -60.32
C LEU A 827 -12.88 29.07 -60.08
N GLN A 828 -13.36 29.01 -58.83
CA GLN A 828 -14.67 29.55 -58.49
C GLN A 828 -14.69 31.06 -58.73
N GLU A 829 -15.64 31.53 -59.54
CA GLU A 829 -15.76 32.93 -59.94
C GLU A 829 -16.56 33.75 -58.93
N TYR A 830 -16.07 34.95 -58.63
CA TYR A 830 -16.65 35.97 -57.78
C TYR A 830 -16.67 37.31 -58.50
N THR A 831 -17.77 38.05 -58.35
CA THR A 831 -17.86 39.44 -58.80
C THR A 831 -17.37 40.33 -57.66
N VAL A 832 -16.35 41.14 -57.92
CA VAL A 832 -15.72 42.03 -56.92
C VAL A 832 -15.77 43.49 -57.35
N GLU A 833 -16.07 44.40 -56.43
CA GLU A 833 -16.11 45.84 -56.62
C GLU A 833 -14.73 46.45 -56.27
N VAL A 834 -14.11 47.12 -57.25
CA VAL A 834 -12.75 47.69 -57.14
C VAL A 834 -12.81 49.23 -57.13
N GLY A 835 -13.91 49.81 -56.64
CA GLY A 835 -14.11 51.26 -56.55
C GLY A 835 -14.67 51.91 -57.81
N VAL A 836 -14.26 53.16 -58.10
CA VAL A 836 -14.86 54.05 -59.14
C VAL A 836 -14.84 53.45 -60.56
N ASN A 837 -14.08 52.39 -60.80
CA ASN A 837 -13.90 51.75 -62.10
C ASN A 837 -14.83 50.54 -62.37
N GLY A 838 -15.81 50.26 -61.49
CA GLY A 838 -16.83 49.22 -61.70
C GLY A 838 -16.44 47.83 -61.20
N THR A 839 -17.36 46.87 -61.33
CA THR A 839 -17.21 45.48 -60.85
C THR A 839 -16.44 44.60 -61.83
N VAL A 840 -15.52 43.77 -61.33
CA VAL A 840 -14.68 42.84 -62.11
C VAL A 840 -15.04 41.40 -61.71
N CYS A 841 -15.05 40.47 -62.67
CA CYS A 841 -15.14 39.04 -62.38
C CYS A 841 -13.73 38.49 -62.14
N SER A 842 -13.50 37.84 -61.00
CA SER A 842 -12.23 37.26 -60.63
C SER A 842 -12.43 35.88 -60.00
N THR A 843 -11.38 35.07 -59.95
CA THR A 843 -11.44 33.70 -59.39
C THR A 843 -10.92 33.65 -57.96
N ALA A 844 -11.28 32.62 -57.19
CA ALA A 844 -10.78 32.41 -55.83
C ALA A 844 -9.24 32.42 -55.75
N LEU A 845 -8.56 32.01 -56.82
CA LEU A 845 -7.10 32.04 -56.96
C LEU A 845 -6.50 33.45 -56.83
N GLU A 846 -7.24 34.48 -57.22
CA GLU A 846 -6.77 35.88 -57.28
C GLU A 846 -7.23 36.73 -56.09
N LEU A 847 -8.05 36.15 -55.20
CA LEU A 847 -8.61 36.84 -54.03
C LEU A 847 -7.93 36.40 -52.72
N PHE A 848 -7.64 37.38 -51.86
CA PHE A 848 -6.98 37.23 -50.57
C PHE A 848 -7.76 37.96 -49.47
N ASN A 849 -7.81 37.43 -48.25
CA ASN A 849 -8.56 38.05 -47.15
C ASN A 849 -7.67 39.04 -46.35
N ILE A 850 -8.26 40.10 -45.80
CA ILE A 850 -7.59 41.12 -44.99
C ILE A 850 -8.09 41.03 -43.54
N ARG A 851 -7.20 40.76 -42.59
CA ARG A 851 -7.52 40.54 -41.17
C ARG A 851 -8.16 41.80 -40.52
N GLN A 852 -9.47 41.81 -40.31
CA GLN A 852 -10.15 42.74 -39.38
C GLN A 852 -10.15 42.11 -37.98
N GLN A 853 -9.79 42.85 -36.93
CA GLN A 853 -9.51 42.28 -35.60
C GLN A 853 -10.75 41.73 -34.85
N ARG A 854 -10.46 40.67 -34.06
CA ARG A 854 -11.15 40.10 -32.88
C ARG A 854 -12.50 39.39 -33.08
N GLU A 855 -12.42 38.10 -33.39
CA GLU A 855 -13.27 37.10 -32.74
C GLU A 855 -12.42 36.31 -31.73
N SER A 856 -12.97 36.11 -30.53
CA SER A 856 -12.35 35.41 -29.42
C SER A 856 -12.16 33.93 -29.72
N LEU A 857 -10.93 33.43 -29.73
CA LEU A 857 -10.58 32.01 -29.80
C LEU A 857 -10.69 31.35 -28.42
N ALA A 858 -11.88 31.41 -27.84
CA ALA A 858 -12.27 30.60 -26.71
C ALA A 858 -13.33 29.64 -27.22
N ASP A 859 -12.88 28.43 -27.57
CA ASP A 859 -13.63 27.21 -27.95
C ASP A 859 -13.00 26.57 -29.19
N ILE A 860 -11.82 25.98 -29.01
CA ILE A 860 -11.36 24.89 -29.88
C ILE A 860 -11.28 23.66 -28.99
N SER A 861 -12.19 22.72 -29.19
CA SER A 861 -12.18 21.41 -28.56
C SER A 861 -11.06 20.56 -29.16
N ASP A 862 -10.13 20.08 -28.33
CA ASP A 862 -9.16 19.04 -28.70
C ASP A 862 -9.93 17.75 -29.10
N SER A 863 -10.26 17.60 -30.37
CA SER A 863 -10.82 16.37 -30.93
C SER A 863 -10.01 15.92 -32.14
N SER A 864 -9.51 14.68 -32.10
CA SER A 864 -8.67 14.11 -33.16
C SER A 864 -9.38 13.92 -34.51
N GLU A 865 -10.70 14.11 -34.56
CA GLU A 865 -11.51 14.00 -35.78
C GLU A 865 -11.48 15.29 -36.62
N GLU A 866 -11.43 16.46 -35.99
CA GLU A 866 -11.34 17.76 -36.68
C GLU A 866 -9.98 17.90 -37.41
N ASP A 867 -8.89 17.50 -36.75
CA ASP A 867 -7.54 17.49 -37.30
C ASP A 867 -7.39 16.65 -38.59
N ALA A 868 -8.12 15.53 -38.68
CA ALA A 868 -8.09 14.65 -39.86
C ALA A 868 -8.86 15.26 -41.04
N ALA A 869 -9.98 15.94 -40.77
CA ALA A 869 -10.78 16.61 -41.81
C ALA A 869 -10.01 17.77 -42.46
N LEU A 870 -9.25 18.55 -41.68
CA LEU A 870 -8.39 19.62 -42.22
C LEU A 870 -7.31 19.08 -43.15
N GLN A 871 -6.67 17.97 -42.75
CA GLN A 871 -5.63 17.32 -43.53
C GLN A 871 -6.14 16.79 -44.87
N GLU A 872 -7.35 16.23 -44.88
CA GLU A 872 -7.99 15.74 -46.10
C GLU A 872 -8.36 16.89 -47.04
N GLU A 873 -8.92 17.98 -46.51
CA GLU A 873 -9.32 19.14 -47.30
C GLU A 873 -8.11 19.90 -47.90
N LEU A 874 -7.03 20.09 -47.13
CA LEU A 874 -5.79 20.68 -47.64
C LEU A 874 -5.14 19.80 -48.72
N SER A 875 -5.23 18.47 -48.59
CA SER A 875 -4.77 17.53 -49.63
C SER A 875 -5.60 17.64 -50.90
N ARG A 876 -6.92 17.77 -50.78
CA ARG A 876 -7.84 17.98 -51.90
C ARG A 876 -7.51 19.27 -52.64
N LEU A 877 -7.29 20.37 -51.94
CA LEU A 877 -6.95 21.67 -52.53
C LEU A 877 -5.58 21.66 -53.24
N LEU A 878 -4.59 20.95 -52.70
CA LEU A 878 -3.29 20.75 -53.35
C LEU A 878 -3.41 19.99 -54.68
N LEU A 879 -4.17 18.89 -54.70
CA LEU A 879 -4.40 18.10 -55.92
C LEU A 879 -5.18 18.91 -56.96
N GLN A 880 -6.19 19.67 -56.53
CA GLN A 880 -6.94 20.56 -57.43
C GLN A 880 -6.07 21.70 -57.97
N GLY A 881 -5.22 22.32 -57.15
CA GLY A 881 -4.27 23.34 -57.57
C GLY A 881 -3.27 22.82 -58.60
N GLN A 882 -2.80 21.58 -58.46
CA GLN A 882 -1.90 20.95 -59.42
C GLN A 882 -2.55 20.75 -60.80
N SER A 883 -3.85 20.45 -60.82
CA SER A 883 -4.60 20.21 -62.06
C SER A 883 -4.93 21.49 -62.86
N LEU A 884 -4.49 22.67 -62.41
CA LEU A 884 -4.71 23.92 -63.10
C LEU A 884 -3.91 23.99 -64.43
N PRO A 885 -4.51 24.43 -65.54
CA PRO A 885 -3.92 24.33 -66.88
C PRO A 885 -2.74 25.28 -67.13
N ALA A 886 -2.65 26.40 -66.40
CA ALA A 886 -1.55 27.36 -66.53
C ALA A 886 -0.48 27.12 -65.47
N SER A 887 0.80 27.06 -65.88
CA SER A 887 1.89 26.75 -64.95
C SER A 887 2.00 27.75 -63.80
N SER A 888 1.81 29.05 -64.06
CA SER A 888 1.81 30.13 -63.05
C SER A 888 0.73 29.95 -61.98
N ASP A 889 -0.44 29.45 -62.38
CA ASP A 889 -1.61 29.34 -61.52
C ASP A 889 -1.47 28.16 -60.56
N CYS A 890 -0.92 27.07 -61.07
CA CYS A 890 -0.46 25.92 -60.28
C CYS A 890 0.60 26.36 -59.26
N ARG A 891 1.59 27.19 -59.66
CA ARG A 891 2.61 27.72 -58.73
C ARG A 891 1.98 28.53 -57.60
N LEU A 892 1.05 29.43 -57.93
CA LEU A 892 0.39 30.29 -56.95
C LEU A 892 -0.50 29.50 -55.98
N ALA A 893 -1.28 28.54 -56.47
CA ALA A 893 -2.15 27.69 -55.64
C ALA A 893 -1.34 26.83 -54.66
N VAL A 894 -0.25 26.19 -55.12
CA VAL A 894 0.63 25.38 -54.26
C VAL A 894 1.33 26.23 -53.22
N ARG A 895 1.82 27.41 -53.60
CA ARG A 895 2.45 28.37 -52.69
C ARG A 895 1.50 28.78 -51.56
N ARG A 896 0.22 29.07 -51.89
CA ARG A 896 -0.81 29.47 -50.91
C ARG A 896 -1.10 28.41 -49.85
N VAL A 897 -1.13 27.13 -50.23
CA VAL A 897 -1.33 26.03 -49.26
C VAL A 897 -0.10 25.82 -48.37
N VAL A 898 1.10 25.86 -48.96
CA VAL A 898 2.36 25.66 -48.21
C VAL A 898 2.60 26.81 -47.21
N GLN A 899 2.28 28.05 -47.59
CA GLN A 899 2.39 29.21 -46.70
C GLN A 899 1.42 29.19 -45.52
N HIS A 900 0.24 28.60 -45.69
CA HIS A 900 -0.71 28.41 -44.60
C HIS A 900 -0.21 27.43 -43.53
N CYS A 901 0.61 26.44 -43.90
CA CYS A 901 1.13 25.42 -42.99
C CYS A 901 2.54 25.75 -42.42
N SER A 902 3.04 26.97 -42.58
CA SER A 902 4.41 27.35 -42.20
C SER A 902 4.55 27.76 -40.72
N PRO A 903 5.56 27.26 -39.97
CA PRO A 903 5.68 27.52 -38.52
C PRO A 903 5.91 29.00 -38.16
N GLY A 904 6.54 29.78 -39.07
CA GLY A 904 6.94 31.17 -38.82
C GLY A 904 5.80 32.18 -38.77
N ARG A 905 4.58 31.85 -39.22
CA ARG A 905 3.40 32.73 -39.08
C ARG A 905 2.70 32.61 -37.73
N HIS A 906 2.96 31.55 -36.97
CA HIS A 906 2.30 31.30 -35.69
C HIS A 906 3.06 31.88 -34.49
N SER A 907 4.32 32.29 -34.65
CA SER A 907 5.13 32.85 -33.56
C SER A 907 4.91 34.35 -33.31
N ALA A 908 4.36 35.10 -34.27
CA ALA A 908 4.24 36.57 -34.16
C ALA A 908 3.00 37.07 -33.41
N THR A 909 2.10 36.19 -32.93
CA THR A 909 0.87 36.60 -32.22
C THR A 909 0.57 35.79 -30.94
N PHE A 910 1.52 34.99 -30.44
CA PHE A 910 1.34 34.26 -29.17
C PHE A 910 2.29 34.81 -28.11
N ASP A 911 1.70 35.47 -27.12
CA ASP A 911 2.40 35.94 -25.91
C ASP A 911 3.02 34.74 -25.18
N HIS A 912 4.30 34.84 -24.77
CA HIS A 912 5.11 33.79 -24.17
C HIS A 912 4.71 33.39 -22.73
N ARG A 913 3.41 33.25 -22.45
CA ARG A 913 2.89 32.93 -21.12
C ARG A 913 1.67 32.01 -21.16
N THR A 914 1.80 30.84 -21.81
CA THR A 914 1.11 29.57 -21.48
C THR A 914 1.32 28.61 -22.65
N GLU A 915 2.15 27.59 -22.47
CA GLU A 915 2.32 26.52 -23.46
C GLU A 915 1.53 25.27 -23.03
N SER A 916 0.63 24.81 -23.89
CA SER A 916 0.24 23.40 -23.98
C SER A 916 1.08 22.77 -25.11
N THR A 917 1.76 21.66 -24.80
CA THR A 917 2.61 20.92 -25.75
C THR A 917 1.86 20.30 -26.93
N SER A 918 0.52 20.27 -26.90
CA SER A 918 -0.34 19.72 -27.97
C SER A 918 -0.36 20.60 -29.24
N SER A 919 -0.46 21.92 -29.09
CA SER A 919 -0.66 22.85 -30.22
C SER A 919 0.56 22.95 -31.16
N LEU A 920 1.77 22.92 -30.59
CA LEU A 920 3.02 22.93 -31.36
C LEU A 920 3.24 21.61 -32.10
N SER A 921 2.85 20.48 -31.49
CA SER A 921 2.94 19.17 -32.13
C SER A 921 2.00 19.01 -33.32
N PHE A 922 0.81 19.61 -33.27
CA PHE A 922 -0.17 19.60 -34.36
C PHE A 922 0.31 20.39 -35.58
N VAL A 923 0.77 21.63 -35.40
CA VAL A 923 1.31 22.46 -36.50
C VAL A 923 2.51 21.78 -37.17
N GLN A 924 3.36 21.13 -36.38
CA GLN A 924 4.54 20.42 -36.88
C GLN A 924 4.17 19.11 -37.59
N ALA A 925 3.14 18.40 -37.14
CA ALA A 925 2.58 17.24 -37.83
C ALA A 925 1.91 17.62 -39.16
N LEU A 926 1.12 18.70 -39.18
CA LEU A 926 0.47 19.24 -40.38
C LEU A 926 1.51 19.68 -41.43
N HIS A 927 2.56 20.38 -40.98
CA HIS A 927 3.69 20.79 -41.81
C HIS A 927 4.42 19.58 -42.42
N ASN A 928 4.71 18.55 -41.62
CA ASN A 928 5.34 17.32 -42.11
C ASN A 928 4.45 16.56 -43.10
N TYR A 929 3.14 16.52 -42.86
CA TYR A 929 2.18 15.86 -43.74
C TYR A 929 2.09 16.56 -45.10
N VAL A 930 1.93 17.89 -45.13
CA VAL A 930 1.90 18.67 -46.38
C VAL A 930 3.21 18.52 -47.15
N ASN A 931 4.36 18.62 -46.48
CA ASN A 931 5.66 18.38 -47.12
C ASN A 931 5.78 16.98 -47.73
N THR A 932 5.22 15.96 -47.07
CA THR A 932 5.21 14.59 -47.58
C THR A 932 4.31 14.44 -48.81
N GLN A 933 3.13 15.07 -48.82
CA GLN A 933 2.24 15.05 -50.00
C GLN A 933 2.85 15.82 -51.17
N VAL A 934 3.41 17.00 -50.91
CA VAL A 934 4.14 17.82 -51.89
C VAL A 934 5.32 17.06 -52.49
N ALA A 935 6.07 16.28 -51.69
CA ALA A 935 7.15 15.42 -52.17
C ALA A 935 6.67 14.22 -53.01
N ARG A 936 5.52 13.61 -52.67
CA ARG A 936 4.92 12.49 -53.42
C ARG A 936 4.40 12.87 -54.81
N ILE A 937 4.00 14.13 -54.98
CA ILE A 937 3.37 14.63 -56.20
C ILE A 937 4.37 14.87 -57.36
N GLY A 938 5.68 14.85 -57.10
CA GLY A 938 6.70 14.50 -58.10
C GLY A 938 6.87 15.45 -59.30
N SER A 939 6.82 16.77 -59.11
CA SER A 939 7.28 17.73 -60.15
C SER A 939 8.62 18.37 -59.75
N ASN A 940 9.56 18.47 -60.70
CA ASN A 940 10.90 19.06 -60.46
C ASN A 940 10.83 20.51 -59.94
N PHE A 941 9.77 21.24 -60.29
CA PHE A 941 9.49 22.61 -59.84
C PHE A 941 9.26 22.71 -58.32
N VAL A 942 8.51 21.77 -57.74
CA VAL A 942 8.20 21.75 -56.30
C VAL A 942 9.45 21.51 -55.44
N ARG A 943 10.41 20.75 -55.98
CA ARG A 943 11.69 20.45 -55.32
C ARG A 943 12.61 21.68 -55.25
N GLU A 944 12.57 22.55 -56.26
CA GLU A 944 13.34 23.81 -56.32
C GLU A 944 12.78 24.88 -55.37
N MET A 945 11.45 24.91 -55.16
CA MET A 945 10.82 25.83 -54.22
C MET A 945 11.09 25.44 -52.76
N LEU A 946 11.05 24.13 -52.44
CA LEU A 946 11.38 23.61 -51.11
C LEU A 946 12.85 23.88 -50.71
N SER A 947 13.80 23.81 -51.66
CA SER A 947 15.21 24.11 -51.37
C SER A 947 15.45 25.60 -51.11
N LYS A 948 14.73 26.49 -51.81
CA LYS A 948 14.80 27.94 -51.58
C LYS A 948 14.19 28.33 -50.23
N TRP A 949 13.14 27.64 -49.82
CA TRP A 949 12.48 27.82 -48.51
C TRP A 949 13.30 27.30 -47.32
N GLN A 950 14.00 26.17 -47.46
CA GLN A 950 14.91 25.70 -46.41
C GLN A 950 16.09 26.66 -46.21
N SER A 951 16.59 27.28 -47.29
CA SER A 951 17.63 28.33 -47.21
C SER A 951 17.18 29.56 -46.44
N ASP A 952 15.92 29.98 -46.54
CA ASP A 952 15.39 31.16 -45.85
C ASP A 952 15.05 30.87 -44.36
N ALA A 953 14.78 29.61 -44.01
CA ALA A 953 14.55 29.18 -42.63
C ALA A 953 15.86 29.04 -41.83
N ASP A 954 16.97 28.69 -42.50
CA ASP A 954 18.29 28.55 -41.88
C ASP A 954 18.91 29.92 -41.48
N ASP A 955 18.50 31.03 -42.10
CA ASP A 955 18.98 32.39 -41.76
C ASP A 955 18.30 32.98 -40.49
N VAL A 956 17.22 32.37 -39.99
CA VAL A 956 16.59 32.74 -38.71
C VAL A 956 17.04 31.79 -37.57
N GLY A 957 17.76 30.72 -37.92
CA GLY A 957 18.19 29.65 -37.03
C GLY A 957 19.57 29.81 -36.37
N THR A 958 20.21 30.98 -36.41
CA THR A 958 21.49 31.18 -35.69
C THR A 958 21.31 31.65 -34.24
N ALA A 959 20.51 30.91 -33.47
CA ALA A 959 20.53 30.95 -32.01
C ALA A 959 20.04 29.61 -31.45
N GLY A 960 20.90 28.59 -31.56
CA GLY A 960 20.80 27.38 -30.75
C GLY A 960 20.43 26.12 -31.51
N HIS A 961 21.43 25.44 -32.07
CA HIS A 961 21.55 23.98 -31.92
C HIS A 961 22.96 23.54 -32.37
N LEU A 962 23.69 22.89 -31.47
CA LEU A 962 24.82 22.04 -31.80
C LEU A 962 24.52 20.68 -31.18
N LEU A 963 24.21 19.66 -31.99
CA LEU A 963 24.59 18.28 -31.76
C LEU A 963 24.47 17.45 -33.07
N LEU A 964 25.65 17.00 -33.53
CA LEU A 964 25.95 15.72 -34.19
C LEU A 964 25.52 15.48 -35.65
N GLU A 965 26.53 15.48 -36.54
CA GLU A 965 26.59 14.58 -37.69
C GLU A 965 27.63 13.46 -37.43
N LEU A 966 27.37 12.27 -37.97
CA LEU A 966 28.25 11.10 -38.00
C LEU A 966 28.81 10.90 -39.43
N ASP A 967 30.06 10.46 -39.48
CA ASP A 967 30.99 10.24 -40.61
C ASP A 967 30.49 9.39 -41.80
N SER A 968 31.03 9.60 -43.02
CA SER A 968 32.22 8.89 -43.56
C SER A 968 32.48 9.19 -45.08
N PRO A 969 33.50 8.65 -45.80
CA PRO A 969 34.70 9.35 -46.27
C PRO A 969 34.89 9.42 -47.81
N ASP A 970 35.72 10.36 -48.31
CA ASP A 970 36.93 10.09 -49.14
C ASP A 970 37.47 11.31 -49.93
N SER A 971 38.77 11.53 -49.74
CA SER A 971 39.79 11.92 -50.73
C SER A 971 39.91 13.35 -51.30
N THR A 972 41.17 13.80 -51.27
CA THR A 972 41.89 14.70 -52.21
C THR A 972 41.91 16.24 -52.02
N THR A 973 43.00 16.66 -51.35
CA THR A 973 44.02 17.64 -51.79
C THR A 973 43.78 19.17 -51.85
N THR A 974 44.82 19.84 -51.33
CA THR A 974 45.46 21.11 -51.74
C THR A 974 45.14 22.44 -51.03
N LEU A 975 46.10 22.79 -50.16
CA LEU A 975 46.91 24.02 -50.13
C LEU A 975 46.37 25.37 -49.61
N SER A 976 47.02 25.79 -48.50
CA SER A 976 47.63 27.12 -48.26
C SER A 976 46.67 28.28 -47.88
N THR A 977 46.93 29.20 -46.95
CA THR A 977 48.18 29.85 -46.49
C THR A 977 47.96 30.53 -45.11
N ARG A 978 48.86 30.26 -44.16
CA ARG A 978 49.66 31.19 -43.32
C ARG A 978 49.13 32.65 -43.11
N LYS A 979 48.89 33.07 -41.84
CA LYS A 979 49.79 33.94 -41.00
C LYS A 979 49.11 34.58 -39.77
N ARG A 980 49.68 34.25 -38.60
CA ARG A 980 50.13 35.12 -37.47
C ARG A 980 49.44 36.49 -37.23
N ARG A 981 48.97 36.71 -35.99
CA ARG A 981 49.60 37.62 -34.97
C ARG A 981 48.78 37.69 -33.66
N ALA A 982 49.41 37.25 -32.56
CA ALA A 982 49.40 37.96 -31.26
C ALA A 982 50.68 38.85 -31.24
N PRO A 983 50.96 39.79 -30.28
CA PRO A 983 50.49 39.82 -28.88
C PRO A 983 50.39 41.22 -28.18
N THR A 984 50.28 41.18 -26.83
CA THR A 984 50.64 42.16 -25.75
C THR A 984 49.73 43.39 -25.52
N ALA A 985 49.03 43.57 -24.38
CA ALA A 985 49.41 43.69 -22.95
C ALA A 985 49.81 45.12 -22.53
N ALA A 986 49.09 45.72 -21.56
CA ALA A 986 49.61 46.32 -20.32
C ALA A 986 48.64 47.32 -19.60
N THR A 987 48.29 46.96 -18.36
CA THR A 987 48.16 47.73 -17.09
C THR A 987 47.21 48.94 -16.87
N SER A 988 46.31 48.77 -15.90
CA SER A 988 46.18 49.46 -14.58
C SER A 988 44.74 49.23 -14.08
N GLY A 989 44.36 49.06 -12.80
CA GLY A 989 44.99 49.09 -11.48
C GLY A 989 43.93 49.54 -10.45
N GLY A 990 43.87 48.89 -9.27
CA GLY A 990 43.15 49.34 -8.05
C GLY A 990 41.72 48.80 -7.87
N GLU A 991 41.44 47.87 -6.94
CA GLU A 991 41.35 47.97 -5.47
C GLU A 991 39.90 48.17 -4.99
N PHE A 992 39.41 47.31 -4.08
CA PHE A 992 38.97 47.70 -2.72
C PHE A 992 38.47 46.50 -1.91
N SER A 993 38.93 46.47 -0.66
CA SER A 993 38.76 45.53 0.46
C SER A 993 37.69 46.01 1.46
N PHE A 994 37.06 45.13 2.26
CA PHE A 994 37.22 44.90 3.74
C PHE A 994 35.79 44.67 4.34
N PRO A 995 35.57 44.27 5.63
CA PRO A 995 36.47 43.69 6.64
C PRO A 995 35.92 42.47 7.44
N ALA A 996 36.83 41.87 8.21
CA ALA A 996 36.62 40.86 9.25
C ALA A 996 36.07 41.42 10.57
N LYS A 997 35.42 40.57 11.38
CA LYS A 997 35.23 40.77 12.84
C LYS A 997 36.01 39.74 13.63
N ILE A 998 36.81 40.27 14.56
CA ILE A 998 37.68 39.59 15.52
C ILE A 998 36.87 39.27 16.79
N PHE A 999 37.08 38.10 17.38
CA PHE A 999 36.94 37.91 18.83
C PHE A 999 38.16 37.14 19.37
N ARG A 1000 38.83 37.72 20.37
CA ARG A 1000 39.90 37.10 21.17
C ARG A 1000 39.49 37.16 22.64
N SER A 1001 39.57 36.03 23.34
CA SER A 1001 39.92 35.88 24.77
C SER A 1001 40.20 34.39 25.02
N SER A 1002 41.45 33.91 25.00
CA SER A 1002 42.49 33.86 26.05
C SER A 1002 42.46 32.59 26.95
N CYS A 1003 43.49 31.73 26.73
CA CYS A 1003 44.19 30.73 27.59
C CYS A 1003 43.41 29.87 28.61
N SER A 1004 43.69 28.57 28.84
CA SER A 1004 44.87 27.72 28.64
C SER A 1004 44.50 26.23 28.87
N THR A 1005 45.13 25.26 28.18
CA THR A 1005 46.05 24.20 28.72
C THR A 1005 46.28 23.08 27.66
N SER A 1006 47.55 22.90 27.30
CA SER A 1006 48.30 21.73 26.75
C SER A 1006 47.63 20.59 25.93
N CYS A 1007 48.15 20.44 24.70
CA CYS A 1007 48.72 19.23 24.08
C CYS A 1007 47.85 17.95 23.90
N ILE A 1008 47.54 17.60 22.64
CA ILE A 1008 47.98 16.37 21.94
C ILE A 1008 47.73 16.57 20.43
N SER A 1009 48.74 16.32 19.62
CA SER A 1009 48.70 16.33 18.16
C SER A 1009 47.99 15.08 17.61
N SER A 1010 46.99 15.26 16.73
CA SER A 1010 46.66 14.28 15.70
C SER A 1010 46.05 14.99 14.48
N ALA A 1011 46.40 14.52 13.29
CA ALA A 1011 46.32 15.21 12.01
C ALA A 1011 44.89 15.64 11.61
N THR A 1012 44.75 16.87 11.14
CA THR A 1012 43.54 17.37 10.47
C THR A 1012 43.35 16.67 9.12
N VAL A 1013 42.31 15.83 9.01
CA VAL A 1013 41.81 15.27 7.75
C VAL A 1013 41.13 16.39 6.95
N SER A 1014 41.45 16.51 5.66
CA SER A 1014 40.83 17.48 4.76
C SER A 1014 39.43 17.02 4.31
N PRO A 1015 38.44 17.92 4.10
CA PRO A 1015 37.07 17.58 3.70
C PRO A 1015 36.96 16.71 2.42
N GLY A 1016 37.99 16.70 1.56
CA GLY A 1016 38.02 15.86 0.36
C GLY A 1016 38.25 14.37 0.64
N ARG A 1017 38.88 14.01 1.76
CA ARG A 1017 39.22 12.61 2.10
C ARG A 1017 38.00 11.79 2.46
N ASP A 1018 37.11 12.33 3.29
CA ASP A 1018 35.90 11.62 3.73
C ASP A 1018 34.92 11.39 2.57
N ILE A 1019 34.81 12.39 1.68
CA ILE A 1019 33.98 12.29 0.48
C ILE A 1019 34.57 11.28 -0.50
N ALA A 1020 35.91 11.25 -0.66
CA ALA A 1020 36.57 10.23 -1.47
C ALA A 1020 36.32 8.81 -0.93
N LEU A 1021 36.37 8.61 0.40
CA LEU A 1021 36.04 7.33 1.03
C LEU A 1021 34.59 6.93 0.82
N HIS A 1022 33.66 7.88 0.88
CA HIS A 1022 32.26 7.62 0.60
C HIS A 1022 32.09 7.08 -0.83
N TYR A 1023 32.62 7.78 -1.85
CA TYR A 1023 32.53 7.33 -3.24
C TYR A 1023 33.24 5.99 -3.48
N TRP A 1024 34.36 5.74 -2.80
CA TRP A 1024 35.08 4.47 -2.86
C TRP A 1024 34.24 3.29 -2.34
N ARG A 1025 33.57 3.46 -1.19
CA ARG A 1025 32.68 2.41 -0.64
C ARG A 1025 31.53 2.09 -1.58
N VAL A 1026 30.86 3.13 -2.10
CA VAL A 1026 29.74 2.95 -3.03
C VAL A 1026 30.20 2.28 -4.33
N ALA A 1027 31.41 2.60 -4.83
CA ALA A 1027 31.97 1.94 -6.00
C ALA A 1027 32.14 0.41 -5.81
N ARG A 1028 32.59 -0.02 -4.63
CA ARG A 1028 32.74 -1.44 -4.29
C ARG A 1028 31.39 -2.16 -4.16
N ASP A 1029 30.42 -1.50 -3.53
CA ASP A 1029 29.07 -2.05 -3.39
C ASP A 1029 28.38 -2.21 -4.75
N ASP A 1030 28.52 -1.24 -5.65
CA ASP A 1030 28.01 -1.32 -7.02
C ASP A 1030 28.66 -2.47 -7.80
N HIS A 1031 29.98 -2.66 -7.69
CA HIS A 1031 30.69 -3.76 -8.33
C HIS A 1031 30.20 -5.13 -7.83
N ARG A 1032 30.06 -5.28 -6.49
CA ARG A 1032 29.53 -6.50 -5.86
C ARG A 1032 28.09 -6.78 -6.29
N ALA A 1033 27.26 -5.75 -6.38
CA ALA A 1033 25.89 -5.84 -6.84
C ALA A 1033 25.80 -6.28 -8.31
N GLY A 1034 26.73 -5.85 -9.17
CA GLY A 1034 26.84 -6.33 -10.55
C GLY A 1034 27.24 -7.80 -10.64
N GLY A 1035 28.14 -8.27 -9.77
CA GLY A 1035 28.50 -9.69 -9.68
C GLY A 1035 27.30 -10.60 -9.34
N ASN A 1036 26.43 -10.16 -8.44
CA ASN A 1036 25.22 -10.90 -8.06
C ASN A 1036 24.25 -11.11 -9.23
N ASP A 1037 24.21 -10.19 -10.20
CA ASP A 1037 23.34 -10.26 -11.37
C ASP A 1037 23.84 -11.27 -12.41
N ILE A 1038 25.13 -11.62 -12.41
CA ILE A 1038 25.70 -12.65 -13.31
C ILE A 1038 25.43 -14.07 -12.81
N HIS A 1039 25.21 -14.27 -11.50
CA HIS A 1039 24.97 -15.58 -10.90
C HIS A 1039 23.50 -16.04 -11.00
N ARG A 1040 22.57 -15.16 -11.39
CA ARG A 1040 21.18 -15.51 -11.66
C ARG A 1040 21.03 -15.96 -13.12
N ASP A 1041 20.44 -17.12 -13.36
CA ASP A 1041 20.42 -17.80 -14.67
C ASP A 1041 19.37 -17.20 -15.63
N GLN A 1042 19.40 -15.88 -15.85
CA GLN A 1042 18.45 -15.14 -16.69
C GLN A 1042 19.17 -14.12 -17.60
N ARG A 1043 18.85 -14.14 -18.90
CA ARG A 1043 19.36 -13.17 -19.90
C ARG A 1043 19.03 -11.71 -19.56
N LEU A 1044 17.92 -11.46 -18.86
CA LEU A 1044 17.43 -10.13 -18.46
C LEU A 1044 18.26 -9.44 -17.35
N ALA A 1045 19.33 -10.08 -16.84
CA ALA A 1045 20.18 -9.52 -15.80
C ALA A 1045 21.54 -9.00 -16.33
N ALA A 1046 21.90 -9.32 -17.58
CA ALA A 1046 23.21 -8.95 -18.15
C ALA A 1046 23.35 -7.42 -18.33
N ASN A 1047 22.29 -6.74 -18.77
CA ASN A 1047 22.26 -5.28 -18.90
C ASN A 1047 22.41 -4.57 -17.55
N TRP A 1048 21.80 -5.11 -16.49
CA TRP A 1048 21.96 -4.58 -15.13
C TRP A 1048 23.37 -4.79 -14.57
N ALA A 1049 24.00 -5.93 -14.86
CA ALA A 1049 25.39 -6.18 -14.51
C ALA A 1049 26.34 -5.18 -15.21
N VAL A 1050 26.15 -4.92 -16.51
CA VAL A 1050 26.93 -3.91 -17.27
C VAL A 1050 26.71 -2.50 -16.72
N TYR A 1051 25.46 -2.13 -16.43
CA TYR A 1051 25.13 -0.83 -15.83
C TYR A 1051 25.80 -0.63 -14.47
N LYS A 1052 25.75 -1.64 -13.59
CA LYS A 1052 26.38 -1.58 -12.25
C LYS A 1052 27.91 -1.56 -12.34
N ALA A 1053 28.50 -2.29 -13.28
CA ALA A 1053 29.94 -2.22 -13.57
C ALA A 1053 30.36 -0.80 -14.01
N HIS A 1054 29.56 -0.16 -14.86
CA HIS A 1054 29.77 1.22 -15.28
C HIS A 1054 29.64 2.20 -14.09
N GLN A 1055 28.63 2.01 -13.23
CA GLN A 1055 28.43 2.86 -12.04
C GLN A 1055 29.55 2.71 -11.01
N ALA A 1056 30.06 1.50 -10.82
CA ALA A 1056 31.23 1.23 -9.98
C ALA A 1056 32.46 1.99 -10.50
N ALA A 1057 32.73 1.90 -11.81
CA ALA A 1057 33.85 2.62 -12.44
C ALA A 1057 33.71 4.15 -12.33
N GLU A 1058 32.51 4.69 -12.54
CA GLU A 1058 32.25 6.13 -12.40
C GLU A 1058 32.59 6.63 -10.99
N LYS A 1059 32.11 5.92 -9.96
CA LYS A 1059 32.32 6.31 -8.56
C LYS A 1059 33.75 6.10 -8.10
N ALA A 1060 34.44 5.07 -8.59
CA ALA A 1060 35.86 4.86 -8.34
C ALA A 1060 36.70 6.03 -8.91
N LEU A 1061 36.41 6.49 -10.13
CA LEU A 1061 37.10 7.64 -10.73
C LEU A 1061 36.82 8.94 -9.95
N LYS A 1062 35.58 9.15 -9.49
CA LYS A 1062 35.24 10.29 -8.62
C LYS A 1062 36.01 10.25 -7.31
N ALA A 1063 36.14 9.06 -6.69
CA ALA A 1063 36.96 8.89 -5.48
C ALA A 1063 38.43 9.28 -5.72
N ALA A 1064 39.03 8.88 -6.85
CA ALA A 1064 40.40 9.26 -7.20
C ALA A 1064 40.58 10.79 -7.39
N VAL A 1065 39.63 11.44 -8.08
CA VAL A 1065 39.68 12.90 -8.30
C VAL A 1065 39.53 13.68 -6.99
N LEU A 1066 38.60 13.26 -6.14
CA LEU A 1066 38.35 13.87 -4.82
C LEU A 1066 39.50 13.65 -3.85
N ALA A 1067 40.10 12.46 -3.86
CA ALA A 1067 41.29 12.15 -3.05
C ALA A 1067 42.50 13.01 -3.45
N SER A 1068 42.55 13.45 -4.71
CA SER A 1068 43.54 14.40 -5.23
C SER A 1068 43.23 15.87 -4.88
N GLY A 1069 42.17 16.13 -4.11
CA GLY A 1069 41.76 17.49 -3.72
C GLY A 1069 41.08 18.29 -4.82
N LYS A 1070 40.65 17.65 -5.92
CA LYS A 1070 39.95 18.30 -7.04
C LYS A 1070 38.43 18.02 -6.98
N PRO A 1071 37.59 18.97 -7.43
CA PRO A 1071 36.16 18.70 -7.55
C PRO A 1071 35.88 17.69 -8.66
N ALA A 1072 35.12 16.64 -8.35
CA ALA A 1072 34.64 15.69 -9.34
C ALA A 1072 33.53 16.28 -10.23
N VAL A 1073 33.49 15.90 -11.50
CA VAL A 1073 32.48 16.38 -12.47
C VAL A 1073 31.18 15.59 -12.29
N LYS A 1074 30.06 16.32 -12.27
CA LYS A 1074 28.69 15.77 -12.24
C LYS A 1074 28.28 15.27 -13.62
N SER A 1075 28.96 14.24 -14.10
CA SER A 1075 28.70 13.56 -15.37
C SER A 1075 28.76 12.05 -15.19
N HIS A 1076 28.01 11.34 -16.05
CA HIS A 1076 28.05 9.89 -16.17
C HIS A 1076 29.06 9.41 -17.21
N ARG A 1077 29.74 10.30 -17.94
CA ARG A 1077 30.81 9.91 -18.85
C ARG A 1077 32.08 9.65 -18.05
N LEU A 1078 32.63 8.42 -18.15
CA LEU A 1078 33.84 8.03 -17.43
C LEU A 1078 35.04 8.92 -17.82
N GLN A 1079 35.08 9.37 -19.07
CA GLN A 1079 36.14 10.23 -19.61
C GLN A 1079 36.26 11.57 -18.89
N ASP A 1080 35.15 12.13 -18.38
CA ASP A 1080 35.12 13.46 -17.77
C ASP A 1080 35.88 13.49 -16.44
N ASN A 1081 35.70 12.46 -15.61
CA ASN A 1081 36.45 12.33 -14.35
C ASN A 1081 37.85 11.74 -14.57
N LEU A 1082 38.00 10.84 -15.55
CA LEU A 1082 39.30 10.30 -15.94
C LEU A 1082 40.26 11.42 -16.42
N GLY A 1083 39.76 12.41 -17.15
CA GLY A 1083 40.51 13.58 -17.63
C GLY A 1083 41.10 14.45 -16.51
N LEU A 1084 40.60 14.34 -15.29
CA LEU A 1084 41.02 15.15 -14.13
C LEU A 1084 42.12 14.50 -13.29
N ILE A 1085 42.38 13.20 -13.50
CA ILE A 1085 43.46 12.45 -12.84
C ILE A 1085 44.82 12.92 -13.37
N VAL A 1086 45.69 13.39 -12.47
CA VAL A 1086 46.96 14.05 -12.83
C VAL A 1086 48.06 13.06 -13.22
N GLN A 1087 48.03 11.86 -12.65
CA GLN A 1087 49.03 10.82 -12.93
C GLN A 1087 48.82 10.23 -14.34
N GLN A 1088 49.64 10.67 -15.30
CA GLN A 1088 49.51 10.29 -16.71
C GLN A 1088 49.57 8.78 -16.96
N ASP A 1089 50.38 8.04 -16.19
CA ASP A 1089 50.50 6.59 -16.36
C ASP A 1089 49.27 5.84 -15.84
N MET A 1090 48.71 6.25 -14.69
CA MET A 1090 47.44 5.73 -14.17
C MET A 1090 46.30 6.07 -15.13
N GLN A 1091 46.25 7.31 -15.61
CA GLN A 1091 45.25 7.78 -16.57
C GLN A 1091 45.29 6.95 -17.87
N ARG A 1092 46.48 6.60 -18.38
CA ARG A 1092 46.64 5.75 -19.58
C ARG A 1092 46.13 4.33 -19.36
N ARG A 1093 46.39 3.72 -18.20
CA ARG A 1093 45.88 2.38 -17.85
C ARG A 1093 44.36 2.39 -17.70
N LEU A 1094 43.83 3.34 -16.93
CA LEU A 1094 42.40 3.53 -16.72
C LEU A 1094 41.62 3.85 -18.00
N LEU A 1095 42.23 4.57 -18.96
CA LEU A 1095 41.61 4.85 -20.26
C LEU A 1095 41.32 3.57 -21.05
N THR A 1096 42.18 2.56 -20.94
CA THR A 1096 42.01 1.27 -21.60
C THR A 1096 40.79 0.53 -21.04
N PHE A 1097 40.64 0.49 -19.72
CA PHE A 1097 39.53 -0.15 -19.03
C PHE A 1097 38.21 0.63 -19.19
N ALA A 1098 38.24 1.96 -19.07
CA ALA A 1098 37.07 2.82 -19.29
C ALA A 1098 36.58 2.75 -20.75
N GLY A 1099 37.51 2.61 -21.71
CA GLY A 1099 37.18 2.37 -23.11
C GLY A 1099 36.55 0.99 -23.35
N ALA A 1100 36.89 -0.04 -22.57
CA ALA A 1100 36.19 -1.34 -22.63
C ALA A 1100 34.73 -1.22 -22.15
N LEU A 1101 34.48 -0.50 -21.05
CA LEU A 1101 33.13 -0.23 -20.54
C LEU A 1101 32.28 0.65 -21.46
N THR A 1102 32.89 1.61 -22.14
CA THR A 1102 32.16 2.50 -23.07
C THR A 1102 31.80 1.77 -24.37
N ARG A 1103 32.63 0.81 -24.81
CA ARG A 1103 32.36 -0.05 -25.98
C ARG A 1103 31.28 -1.10 -25.72
N SER A 1104 31.03 -1.47 -24.47
CA SER A 1104 29.98 -2.42 -24.06
C SER A 1104 28.59 -1.79 -23.85
N GLN A 1105 28.33 -0.61 -24.43
CA GLN A 1105 27.17 0.28 -24.21
C GLN A 1105 27.29 1.17 -22.94
N GLY A 1106 26.88 2.44 -23.05
CA GLY A 1106 26.99 3.43 -21.97
C GLY A 1106 25.89 3.31 -20.91
N SER A 1107 25.99 4.09 -19.83
CA SER A 1107 25.02 4.09 -18.70
C SER A 1107 23.54 4.30 -19.10
N VAL A 1108 23.29 4.95 -20.24
CA VAL A 1108 21.94 5.20 -20.78
C VAL A 1108 21.45 3.99 -21.60
N ASP A 1109 22.32 3.44 -22.43
CA ASP A 1109 22.04 2.35 -23.36
C ASP A 1109 21.72 1.03 -22.66
N CYS A 1110 22.22 0.80 -21.44
CA CYS A 1110 21.87 -0.38 -20.64
C CYS A 1110 20.45 -0.34 -20.03
N ARG A 1111 19.77 0.81 -20.10
CA ARG A 1111 18.49 1.07 -19.41
C ARG A 1111 17.35 1.45 -20.35
N TYR A 1112 17.65 2.14 -21.45
CA TYR A 1112 16.63 2.70 -22.34
C TYR A 1112 16.83 2.19 -23.77
N PRO A 1113 15.79 1.65 -24.42
CA PRO A 1113 15.84 1.32 -25.84
C PRO A 1113 15.96 2.61 -26.67
N GLY A 1114 17.04 2.76 -27.43
CA GLY A 1114 17.30 3.90 -28.31
C GLY A 1114 17.78 3.44 -29.69
N GLY A 1115 17.71 4.31 -30.70
CA GLY A 1115 17.77 3.99 -32.15
C GLY A 1115 18.94 3.14 -32.71
N SER A 1116 19.89 2.67 -31.89
CA SER A 1116 20.90 1.68 -32.27
C SER A 1116 21.24 0.63 -31.19
N SER A 1117 20.63 0.65 -30.01
CA SER A 1117 20.97 -0.21 -28.87
C SER A 1117 19.72 -0.74 -28.15
N ASP A 1118 19.53 -2.05 -28.21
CA ASP A 1118 18.56 -2.79 -27.40
C ASP A 1118 19.25 -3.29 -26.12
N PRO A 1119 18.84 -2.82 -24.92
CA PRO A 1119 19.40 -3.29 -23.65
C PRO A 1119 19.35 -4.82 -23.48
N SER A 1120 18.38 -5.49 -24.12
CA SER A 1120 18.22 -6.95 -24.07
C SER A 1120 19.21 -7.72 -24.94
N ALA A 1121 19.96 -7.04 -25.81
CA ALA A 1121 20.99 -7.63 -26.67
C ALA A 1121 22.32 -7.91 -25.95
N LEU A 1122 22.50 -7.40 -24.72
CA LEU A 1122 23.72 -7.60 -23.93
C LEU A 1122 23.84 -9.06 -23.45
N SER A 1123 24.96 -9.70 -23.78
CA SER A 1123 25.21 -11.09 -23.44
C SER A 1123 25.86 -11.22 -22.05
N ARG A 1124 25.80 -12.44 -21.49
CA ARG A 1124 26.54 -12.76 -20.25
C ARG A 1124 28.06 -12.61 -20.43
N LYS A 1125 28.57 -12.69 -21.66
CA LYS A 1125 29.98 -12.43 -21.98
C LYS A 1125 30.29 -10.95 -21.83
N ASP A 1126 29.41 -10.08 -22.32
CA ASP A 1126 29.55 -8.63 -22.20
C ASP A 1126 29.49 -8.18 -20.74
N ALA A 1127 28.56 -8.76 -19.96
CA ALA A 1127 28.48 -8.52 -18.51
C ALA A 1127 29.76 -8.93 -17.77
N LYS A 1128 30.36 -10.09 -18.11
CA LYS A 1128 31.62 -10.54 -17.51
C LYS A 1128 32.77 -9.61 -17.88
N SER A 1129 32.88 -9.23 -19.16
CA SER A 1129 33.92 -8.30 -19.61
C SER A 1129 33.76 -6.90 -19.01
N ALA A 1130 32.53 -6.44 -18.78
CA ALA A 1130 32.26 -5.18 -18.09
C ALA A 1130 32.66 -5.24 -16.61
N LEU A 1131 32.33 -6.32 -15.90
CA LEU A 1131 32.78 -6.49 -14.51
C LEU A 1131 34.29 -6.56 -14.40
N GLU A 1132 34.97 -7.32 -15.27
CA GLU A 1132 36.43 -7.39 -15.32
C GLU A 1132 37.05 -6.00 -15.57
N ALA A 1133 36.50 -5.22 -16.51
CA ALA A 1133 36.96 -3.86 -16.74
C ALA A 1133 36.74 -2.94 -15.53
N SER A 1134 35.61 -3.08 -14.81
CA SER A 1134 35.36 -2.32 -13.58
C SER A 1134 36.28 -2.74 -12.43
N GLU A 1135 36.58 -4.04 -12.27
CA GLU A 1135 37.49 -4.56 -11.25
C GLU A 1135 38.89 -4.00 -11.42
N ASN A 1136 39.40 -4.01 -12.66
CA ASN A 1136 40.70 -3.41 -12.99
C ASN A 1136 40.76 -1.90 -12.67
N ILE A 1137 39.64 -1.17 -12.87
CA ILE A 1137 39.55 0.26 -12.50
C ILE A 1137 39.58 0.42 -10.97
N LEU A 1138 38.85 -0.42 -10.24
CA LEU A 1138 38.85 -0.40 -8.78
C LEU A 1138 40.24 -0.71 -8.21
N GLU A 1139 40.98 -1.68 -8.78
CA GLU A 1139 42.34 -2.03 -8.33
C GLU A 1139 43.34 -0.88 -8.54
N GLU A 1140 43.30 -0.24 -9.71
CA GLU A 1140 44.15 0.92 -10.01
C GLU A 1140 43.83 2.11 -9.10
N VAL A 1141 42.54 2.39 -8.87
CA VAL A 1141 42.12 3.44 -7.94
C VAL A 1141 42.49 3.10 -6.51
N ARG A 1142 42.35 1.85 -6.07
CA ARG A 1142 42.76 1.41 -4.73
C ARG A 1142 44.25 1.65 -4.50
N THR A 1143 45.07 1.26 -5.47
CA THR A 1143 46.53 1.44 -5.42
C THR A 1143 46.87 2.92 -5.29
N PHE A 1144 46.22 3.78 -6.07
CA PHE A 1144 46.38 5.22 -5.99
C PHE A 1144 45.93 5.82 -4.65
N LEU A 1145 44.82 5.35 -4.07
CA LEU A 1145 44.37 5.78 -2.74
C LEU A 1145 45.38 5.35 -1.66
N LEU A 1146 45.96 4.15 -1.75
CA LEU A 1146 47.03 3.72 -0.84
C LEU A 1146 48.26 4.64 -0.95
N GLU A 1147 48.66 5.03 -2.17
CA GLU A 1147 49.76 5.99 -2.41
C GLU A 1147 49.49 7.38 -1.81
N LEU A 1148 48.22 7.80 -1.75
CA LEU A 1148 47.78 9.04 -1.12
C LEU A 1148 47.63 8.94 0.42
N GLY A 1149 48.04 7.82 1.02
CA GLY A 1149 48.03 7.61 2.46
C GLY A 1149 46.67 7.22 3.04
N PHE A 1150 45.80 6.60 2.24
CA PHE A 1150 44.64 5.87 2.76
C PHE A 1150 45.10 4.51 3.30
N SER A 1151 44.59 4.10 4.46
CA SER A 1151 44.95 2.81 5.07
C SER A 1151 44.15 1.66 4.46
N ASP A 1152 44.71 0.46 4.48
CA ASP A 1152 43.98 -0.75 4.08
C ASP A 1152 42.69 -0.96 4.89
N ALA A 1153 42.66 -0.52 6.15
CA ALA A 1153 41.45 -0.59 6.99
C ALA A 1153 40.34 0.38 6.52
N GLU A 1154 40.70 1.52 5.92
CA GLU A 1154 39.72 2.47 5.38
C GLU A 1154 39.17 2.02 4.02
N LEU A 1155 39.96 1.26 3.25
CA LEU A 1155 39.62 0.84 1.89
C LEU A 1155 38.95 -0.54 1.80
N ASN A 1156 39.10 -1.39 2.83
CA ASN A 1156 38.42 -2.69 2.99
C ASN A 1156 37.04 -2.56 3.61
#